data_AF-A0A8C0KBX8-F1
#
_entry.id   AF-A0A8C0KBX8-F1
#
_cell.length_a   1.000
_cell.length_b   1.000
_cell.length_c   1.000
_cell.angle_alpha   90.00
_cell.angle_beta   90.00
_cell.angle_gamma   90.00
#
_symmetry.space_group_name_H-M   'P 1'
#
loop_
_entity.id
_entity.type
_entity.pdbx_description
1 polymer ?
#
loop_
_entity_poly.entity_id
_entity_poly.type
_entity_poly.pdbx_seq_one_letter_code
_entity_poly.pdbx_strand_id
1 'polypeptide(L)'
;MDADAEPGAPGLTAEDGARAPAEFAALHGPALRASGVPERYWGRLLHKLEHEVFDAGEMFGIMQVEEVEEESEGEEAREVRKKKPNPGGGGGGGELCYKVIVTSENGLQAADPNSIFLIDHAWTCRVEHARQQLHQVPGLLHRMANLMGVEFHGELPSAEAVDLVLEEMWRFNQTYQLAHGTAEEKVPVWYIMDEFGSRIQHSDTPSFATAPFFYMPQQVAYTLLWPLRDLDTGEEVTRDFAYGEADPLIRKCMLLPWVPADMLDFSSSTPEPPDEHYQAILEENKEKLPLAISPVAYPRDHVFKVYTDIQQVLSHLSHPRFTFTQSEADADILYNFSHFKDYRRLSQERPNVLLNQFPCENLLTVKDCLASIARRAGGPEGPAWLPRTFNLRTELPQFVSYFQQRERRGQDNHWICKPWNLARSLDTHITRSLHSIIRHRESTPKVVSKYIESPVLFLREDVGPVKFDVRYVVLLRSVKPLTLFVYDVFWLRFSNRPFALDDLDDYEKHFTVMNYDPEVVLKQVHYDEFIPEFEKQYPEFPWKSVQGEIFQAFTELFQVACAKPPPLGLCDYPSSRAVYAVDLMLKWDNRPDGEGAPPPCNPIHAPLHLPKADHPALAVPAPPPGDREASPLPSPGQGCIDYPLSKFTRGSGLGRTPLGAATSREGQRLRPCQDRAQEGKDRPHALARRPGPSPPLRPASCPPDLAPGTGVGVGVTPGP
;
A
#
# COMPACT_ATOMS: atom_id res chain seq x y z
N MET A 1 75.32 0.64 -14.64
CA MET A 1 74.79 0.33 -13.30
C MET A 1 73.69 1.33 -13.09
N ASP A 2 72.57 1.04 -13.73
CA ASP A 2 71.37 1.87 -13.72
C ASP A 2 70.50 1.40 -12.56
N ALA A 3 70.05 2.35 -11.74
CA ALA A 3 69.21 2.10 -10.59
C ALA A 3 67.73 2.08 -11.02
N ASP A 4 67.04 1.01 -10.62
CA ASP A 4 65.63 0.76 -10.88
C ASP A 4 64.72 1.85 -10.27
N ALA A 5 63.83 2.37 -11.10
CA ALA A 5 62.67 3.15 -10.70
C ALA A 5 61.44 2.23 -10.65
N GLU A 6 60.77 2.15 -9.49
CA GLU A 6 59.47 1.50 -9.40
C GLU A 6 58.36 2.38 -10.02
N PRO A 7 57.35 1.79 -10.70
CA PRO A 7 56.25 2.56 -11.29
C PRO A 7 55.21 2.96 -10.23
N GLY A 8 54.91 4.26 -10.18
CA GLY A 8 53.87 4.83 -9.31
C GLY A 8 52.46 4.32 -9.62
N ALA A 9 51.65 4.23 -8.56
CA ALA A 9 50.22 3.96 -8.62
C ALA A 9 49.49 4.97 -9.54
N PRO A 10 48.45 4.55 -10.29
CA PRO A 10 47.70 5.46 -11.13
C PRO A 10 46.92 6.45 -10.25
N GLY A 11 47.30 7.73 -10.33
CA GLY A 11 46.58 8.82 -9.69
C GLY A 11 45.22 9.05 -10.34
N LEU A 12 44.19 9.13 -9.50
CA LEU A 12 42.85 9.61 -9.88
C LEU A 12 42.98 10.99 -10.52
N THR A 13 42.44 11.15 -11.74
CA THR A 13 42.50 12.43 -12.45
C THR A 13 41.41 13.38 -11.96
N ALA A 14 41.60 14.70 -12.12
CA ALA A 14 40.57 15.69 -11.79
C ALA A 14 39.27 15.51 -12.61
N GLU A 15 39.34 14.81 -13.75
CA GLU A 15 38.18 14.40 -14.54
C GLU A 15 37.37 13.28 -13.88
N ASP A 16 38.02 12.37 -13.14
CA ASP A 16 37.35 11.29 -12.40
C ASP A 16 36.61 11.84 -11.17
N GLY A 17 37.18 12.84 -10.48
CA GLY A 17 36.55 13.54 -9.35
C GLY A 17 35.35 14.43 -9.74
N ALA A 18 35.30 14.90 -10.99
CA ALA A 18 34.17 15.68 -11.52
C ALA A 18 33.05 14.79 -12.11
N ARG A 19 33.36 13.55 -12.50
CA ARG A 19 32.38 12.57 -13.03
C ARG A 19 31.43 12.07 -11.95
N ALA A 20 31.94 11.73 -10.77
CA ALA A 20 31.11 11.17 -9.69
C ALA A 20 29.96 12.10 -9.22
N PRO A 21 30.16 13.42 -9.00
CA PRO A 21 29.06 14.33 -8.66
C PRO A 21 28.03 14.52 -9.79
N ALA A 22 28.48 14.54 -11.05
CA ALA A 22 27.59 14.69 -12.20
C ALA A 22 26.72 13.45 -12.42
N GLU A 23 27.31 12.25 -12.27
CA GLU A 23 26.59 10.98 -12.32
C GLU A 23 25.59 10.85 -11.17
N PHE A 24 26.00 11.23 -9.95
CA PHE A 24 25.09 11.29 -8.79
C PHE A 24 23.91 12.23 -9.05
N ALA A 25 24.16 13.45 -9.54
CA ALA A 25 23.11 14.41 -9.86
C ALA A 25 22.19 13.91 -11.00
N ALA A 26 22.72 13.20 -11.99
CA ALA A 26 21.93 12.63 -13.07
C ALA A 26 21.02 11.49 -12.57
N LEU A 27 21.54 10.62 -11.71
CA LEU A 27 20.82 9.45 -11.21
C LEU A 27 19.83 9.81 -10.09
N HIS A 28 20.24 10.65 -9.14
CA HIS A 28 19.50 10.94 -7.91
C HIS A 28 18.87 12.33 -7.87
N GLY A 29 19.32 13.27 -8.71
CA GLY A 29 18.84 14.64 -8.73
C GLY A 29 17.31 14.79 -8.90
N PRO A 30 16.63 14.02 -9.77
CA PRO A 30 15.17 14.06 -9.85
C PRO A 30 14.48 13.76 -8.52
N ALA A 31 14.91 12.71 -7.81
CA ALA A 31 14.35 12.33 -6.51
C ALA A 31 14.68 13.36 -5.42
N LEU A 32 15.93 13.85 -5.37
CA LEU A 32 16.35 14.88 -4.41
C LEU A 32 15.56 16.19 -4.58
N ARG A 33 15.33 16.63 -5.83
CA ARG A 33 14.50 17.81 -6.10
C ARG A 33 13.03 17.59 -5.74
N ALA A 34 12.47 16.42 -6.05
CA ALA A 34 11.10 16.09 -5.68
C ALA A 34 10.89 16.10 -4.16
N SER A 35 11.89 15.66 -3.39
CA SER A 35 11.92 15.70 -1.93
C SER A 35 12.30 17.07 -1.35
N GLY A 36 12.61 18.07 -2.18
CA GLY A 36 12.97 19.41 -1.74
C GLY A 36 14.38 19.55 -1.17
N VAL A 37 15.29 18.58 -1.40
CA VAL A 37 16.68 18.63 -0.92
C VAL A 37 17.48 19.66 -1.75
N PRO A 38 18.00 20.74 -1.14
CA PRO A 38 18.76 21.74 -1.86
C PRO A 38 20.03 21.21 -2.56
N GLU A 39 20.29 21.66 -3.79
CA GLU A 39 21.44 21.20 -4.60
C GLU A 39 22.80 21.44 -3.91
N ARG A 40 22.89 22.47 -3.05
CA ARG A 40 24.10 22.76 -2.25
C ARG A 40 24.56 21.59 -1.38
N TYR A 41 23.64 20.71 -0.96
CA TYR A 41 23.97 19.58 -0.10
C TYR A 41 24.43 18.34 -0.88
N TRP A 42 24.19 18.27 -2.20
CA TRP A 42 24.35 17.03 -2.96
C TRP A 42 25.78 16.51 -2.97
N GLY A 43 26.76 17.40 -3.11
CA GLY A 43 28.18 17.03 -3.08
C GLY A 43 28.60 16.45 -1.74
N ARG A 44 28.14 17.05 -0.63
CA ARG A 44 28.43 16.52 0.71
C ARG A 44 27.69 15.22 0.97
N LEU A 45 26.43 15.12 0.53
CA LEU A 45 25.64 13.91 0.65
C LEU A 45 26.33 12.73 -0.03
N LEU A 46 26.80 12.89 -1.27
CA LEU A 46 27.58 11.87 -1.98
C LEU A 46 28.81 11.43 -1.17
N HIS A 47 29.60 12.39 -0.69
CA HIS A 47 30.75 12.08 0.15
C HIS A 47 30.37 11.27 1.38
N LYS A 48 29.31 11.66 2.11
CA LYS A 48 28.86 10.92 3.30
C LYS A 48 28.41 9.50 2.98
N LEU A 49 27.73 9.30 1.85
CA LEU A 49 27.29 7.98 1.40
C LEU A 49 28.47 7.08 0.97
N GLU A 50 29.42 7.61 0.20
CA GLU A 50 30.59 6.84 -0.28
C GLU A 50 31.54 6.43 0.85
N HIS A 51 31.62 7.24 1.90
CA HIS A 51 32.54 7.04 3.03
C HIS A 51 31.84 6.60 4.32
N GLU A 52 30.54 6.26 4.25
CA GLU A 52 29.74 5.80 5.40
C GLU A 52 29.84 6.75 6.61
N VAL A 53 29.75 8.06 6.38
CA VAL A 53 29.89 9.10 7.42
C VAL A 53 28.54 9.37 8.10
N PHE A 54 28.42 8.93 9.35
CA PHE A 54 27.29 9.19 10.24
C PHE A 54 27.69 10.17 11.36
N ASP A 55 27.60 11.46 11.07
CA ASP A 55 28.07 12.55 11.94
C ASP A 55 26.93 13.26 12.72
N ALA A 56 25.71 12.72 12.69
CA ALA A 56 24.59 13.29 13.44
C ALA A 56 24.87 13.41 14.95
N GLY A 57 25.55 12.42 15.55
CA GLY A 57 25.92 12.44 16.96
C GLY A 57 26.98 13.48 17.35
N GLU A 58 27.68 14.08 16.38
CA GLU A 58 28.60 15.20 16.63
C GLU A 58 27.85 16.54 16.70
N MET A 59 26.68 16.62 16.04
CA MET A 59 25.90 17.85 15.90
C MET A 59 24.69 17.91 16.83
N PHE A 60 24.17 16.75 17.23
CA PHE A 60 22.92 16.63 17.97
C PHE A 60 23.04 15.78 19.23
N GLY A 61 22.20 16.08 20.22
CA GLY A 61 22.04 15.30 21.44
C GLY A 61 20.59 14.93 21.68
N ILE A 62 20.35 13.73 22.22
CA ILE A 62 19.04 13.31 22.71
C ILE A 62 18.97 13.66 24.20
N MET A 63 18.05 14.55 24.56
CA MET A 63 17.77 14.94 25.93
C MET A 63 16.47 14.31 26.41
N GLN A 64 16.51 13.77 27.62
CA GLN A 64 15.32 13.38 28.34
C GLN A 64 14.80 14.60 29.11
N VAL A 65 13.53 14.92 28.92
CA VAL A 65 12.84 16.03 29.56
C VAL A 65 11.89 15.45 30.60
N GLU A 66 12.11 15.79 31.87
CA GLU A 66 11.11 15.62 32.91
C GLU A 66 10.19 16.85 32.85
N GLU A 67 8.91 16.65 32.48
CA GLU A 67 7.94 17.73 32.61
C GLU A 67 7.67 17.99 34.09
N VAL A 68 8.16 19.11 34.61
CA VAL A 68 7.87 19.53 35.99
C VAL A 68 6.41 20.00 36.01
N GLU A 69 5.55 19.29 36.73
CA GLU A 69 4.16 19.70 36.95
C GLU A 69 4.13 21.07 37.64
N GLU A 70 3.78 22.15 36.93
CA GLU A 70 3.49 23.41 37.60
C GLU A 70 2.21 23.23 38.44
N GLU A 71 2.29 23.48 39.75
CA GLU A 71 1.21 23.32 40.74
C GLU A 71 -0.02 24.21 40.48
N SER A 72 -0.01 25.07 39.46
CA SER A 72 -1.05 26.07 39.19
C SER A 72 -2.14 25.63 38.21
N GLU A 73 -1.99 24.50 37.53
CA GLU A 73 -2.96 24.04 36.53
C GLU A 73 -3.99 23.07 37.13
N GLY A 74 -5.28 23.33 36.86
CA GLY A 74 -6.41 22.54 37.37
C GLY A 74 -6.40 21.07 36.92
N GLU A 75 -7.06 20.21 37.70
CA GLU A 75 -7.05 18.73 37.53
C GLU A 75 -7.44 18.26 36.12
N GLU A 76 -8.33 18.96 35.42
CA GLU A 76 -8.73 18.64 34.05
C GLU A 76 -7.62 18.90 33.01
N ALA A 77 -6.80 19.94 33.20
CA ALA A 77 -5.66 20.23 32.32
C ALA A 77 -4.51 19.21 32.52
N ARG A 78 -4.36 18.69 33.74
CA ARG A 78 -3.40 17.62 34.09
C ARG A 78 -3.75 16.28 33.43
N GLU A 79 -5.03 15.93 33.37
CA GLU A 79 -5.52 14.72 32.67
C GLU A 79 -5.34 14.79 31.15
N VAL A 80 -5.46 15.98 30.54
CA VAL A 80 -5.25 16.18 29.10
C VAL A 80 -3.75 16.18 28.74
N ARG A 81 -2.88 16.70 29.61
CA ARG A 81 -1.43 16.69 29.40
C ARG A 81 -0.80 15.29 29.53
N LYS A 82 -1.29 14.45 30.45
CA LYS A 82 -0.92 13.02 30.54
C LYS A 82 -1.28 12.18 29.30
N LYS A 83 -1.96 12.78 28.32
CA LYS A 83 -2.38 12.16 27.04
C LYS A 83 -1.64 12.78 25.85
N LYS A 84 -0.44 13.33 26.00
CA LYS A 84 0.39 13.76 24.86
C LYS A 84 1.51 12.74 24.63
N PRO A 85 1.24 11.64 23.92
CA PRO A 85 2.21 10.58 23.80
C PRO A 85 3.26 11.00 22.75
N ASN A 86 4.49 11.26 23.19
CA ASN A 86 5.63 11.37 22.28
C ASN A 86 5.82 10.05 21.52
N PRO A 87 6.14 10.05 20.22
CA PRO A 87 6.74 8.88 19.57
C PRO A 87 8.01 8.51 20.35
N GLY A 88 7.95 7.46 21.17
CA GLY A 88 9.04 7.03 22.06
C GLY A 88 8.67 6.90 23.54
N GLY A 89 7.49 7.34 23.96
CA GLY A 89 6.92 7.04 25.28
C GLY A 89 5.90 5.92 25.15
N GLY A 90 6.22 4.73 25.66
CA GLY A 90 5.29 3.61 25.74
C GLY A 90 4.11 3.96 26.64
N GLY A 91 2.91 3.48 26.31
CA GLY A 91 1.64 3.79 26.99
C GLY A 91 1.48 3.28 28.43
N GLY A 92 2.56 3.03 29.15
CA GLY A 92 2.56 2.57 30.54
C GLY A 92 3.33 3.53 31.45
N GLY A 93 2.60 4.21 32.35
CA GLY A 93 3.09 4.80 33.60
C GLY A 93 4.41 5.59 33.57
N GLY A 94 4.32 6.92 33.45
CA GLY A 94 5.44 7.85 33.65
C GLY A 94 6.19 8.16 32.35
N GLU A 95 5.57 8.98 31.48
CA GLU A 95 6.10 9.30 30.16
C GLU A 95 7.43 10.06 30.23
N LEU A 96 8.52 9.37 29.87
CA LEU A 96 9.80 10.02 29.61
C LEU A 96 9.69 10.78 28.28
N CYS A 97 9.71 12.11 28.33
CA CYS A 97 9.73 12.94 27.13
C CYS A 97 11.16 13.01 26.57
N TYR A 98 11.35 12.83 25.27
CA TYR A 98 12.67 12.92 24.64
C TYR A 98 12.65 13.98 23.56
N LYS A 99 13.69 14.81 23.55
CA LYS A 99 13.91 15.85 22.55
C LYS A 99 15.27 15.68 21.91
N VAL A 100 15.36 15.98 20.62
CA VAL A 100 16.63 16.11 19.92
C VAL A 100 16.97 17.59 19.89
N ILE A 101 18.19 17.96 20.32
CA ILE A 101 18.68 19.34 20.30
C ILE A 101 20.00 19.45 19.55
N VAL A 102 20.31 20.65 19.07
CA VAL A 102 21.64 20.98 18.53
C VAL A 102 22.64 21.08 19.67
N THR A 103 23.73 20.31 19.62
CA THR A 103 24.82 20.33 20.62
C THR A 103 26.12 20.94 20.11
N SER A 104 26.22 21.17 18.79
CA SER A 104 27.33 21.91 18.18
C SER A 104 27.48 23.29 18.82
N GLU A 105 28.71 23.65 19.25
CA GLU A 105 29.01 24.93 19.90
C GLU A 105 28.76 26.16 19.02
N ASN A 106 28.87 26.00 17.69
CA ASN A 106 28.66 27.08 16.73
C ASN A 106 27.23 27.06 16.14
N GLY A 107 26.34 26.27 16.72
CA GLY A 107 25.03 26.00 16.14
C GLY A 107 25.15 25.30 14.78
N LEU A 108 24.19 25.58 13.89
CA LEU A 108 24.08 24.97 12.58
C LEU A 108 23.52 25.97 11.57
N GLN A 109 24.22 26.16 10.45
CA GLN A 109 23.81 27.08 9.40
C GLN A 109 23.13 26.33 8.24
N ALA A 110 21.95 26.78 7.82
CA ALA A 110 21.26 26.19 6.68
C ALA A 110 21.98 26.43 5.35
N ALA A 111 22.78 27.48 5.26
CA ALA A 111 23.60 27.75 4.08
C ALA A 111 24.84 26.84 3.97
N ASP A 112 25.32 26.24 5.06
CA ASP A 112 26.51 25.39 5.07
C ASP A 112 26.24 24.05 4.35
N PRO A 113 26.97 23.71 3.27
CA PRO A 113 26.86 22.41 2.58
C PRO A 113 27.02 21.18 3.48
N ASN A 114 27.61 21.32 4.66
CA ASN A 114 27.79 20.23 5.61
C ASN A 114 26.54 19.89 6.43
N SER A 115 25.54 20.77 6.45
CA SER A 115 24.30 20.65 7.21
C SER A 115 23.28 19.68 6.58
N ILE A 116 23.72 18.49 6.19
CA ILE A 116 22.85 17.39 5.75
C ILE A 116 23.31 16.10 6.42
N PHE A 117 22.38 15.34 7.01
CA PHE A 117 22.69 14.18 7.84
C PHE A 117 21.98 12.94 7.33
N LEU A 118 22.60 11.78 7.56
CA LEU A 118 22.04 10.46 7.27
C LEU A 118 21.46 9.89 8.56
N ILE A 119 20.19 9.49 8.50
CA ILE A 119 19.49 8.74 9.53
C ILE A 119 19.28 7.33 8.99
N ASP A 120 19.71 6.33 9.77
CA ASP A 120 19.61 4.94 9.36
C ASP A 120 18.19 4.38 9.58
N HIS A 121 17.86 3.28 8.90
CA HIS A 121 16.59 2.58 9.07
C HIS A 121 16.81 1.38 9.99
N ALA A 122 16.42 1.50 11.26
CA ALA A 122 16.59 0.44 12.25
C ALA A 122 15.78 -0.82 11.93
N TRP A 123 14.66 -0.67 11.23
CA TRP A 123 13.82 -1.77 10.78
C TRP A 123 13.12 -1.39 9.49
N THR A 124 13.20 -2.25 8.47
CA THR A 124 12.51 -2.10 7.19
C THR A 124 11.74 -3.37 6.88
N CYS A 125 10.45 -3.27 6.58
CA CYS A 125 9.59 -4.42 6.36
C CYS A 125 8.44 -4.16 5.38
N ARG A 126 7.86 -5.25 4.88
CA ARG A 126 6.45 -5.26 4.44
C ARG A 126 5.61 -5.69 5.63
N VAL A 127 4.41 -5.13 5.78
CA VAL A 127 3.53 -5.38 6.93
C VAL A 127 3.28 -6.88 7.14
N GLU A 128 3.03 -7.63 6.06
CA GLU A 128 2.79 -9.08 6.07
C GLU A 128 3.97 -9.90 6.65
N HIS A 129 5.19 -9.36 6.61
CA HIS A 129 6.38 -10.03 7.13
C HIS A 129 6.82 -9.48 8.51
N ALA A 130 6.17 -8.44 9.03
CA ALA A 130 6.62 -7.74 10.22
C ALA A 130 6.67 -8.66 11.45
N ARG A 131 5.61 -9.43 11.70
CA ARG A 131 5.55 -10.42 12.79
C ARG A 131 6.65 -11.47 12.65
N GLN A 132 6.79 -12.05 11.45
CA GLN A 132 7.80 -13.06 11.18
C GLN A 132 9.21 -12.53 11.44
N GLN A 133 9.52 -11.29 11.04
CA GLN A 133 10.82 -10.68 11.26
C GLN A 133 11.10 -10.46 12.75
N LEU A 134 10.11 -10.01 13.54
CA LEU A 134 10.27 -9.87 14.99
C LEU A 134 10.61 -11.20 15.68
N HIS A 135 10.11 -12.32 15.14
CA HIS A 135 10.45 -13.66 15.64
C HIS A 135 11.82 -14.16 15.17
N GLN A 136 12.18 -13.90 13.91
CA GLN A 136 13.31 -14.58 13.25
C GLN A 136 14.60 -13.76 13.21
N VAL A 137 14.52 -12.43 13.22
CA VAL A 137 15.69 -11.54 13.14
C VAL A 137 16.28 -11.35 14.55
N PRO A 138 17.51 -11.82 14.81
CA PRO A 138 18.10 -11.74 16.15
C PRO A 138 18.22 -10.30 16.66
N GLY A 139 17.74 -10.05 17.87
CA GLY A 139 17.84 -8.75 18.55
C GLY A 139 16.87 -7.68 18.05
N LEU A 140 16.13 -7.90 16.95
CA LEU A 140 15.20 -6.92 16.40
C LEU A 140 14.07 -6.58 17.38
N LEU A 141 13.41 -7.61 17.94
CA LEU A 141 12.35 -7.39 18.93
C LEU A 141 12.85 -6.60 20.14
N HIS A 142 14.02 -6.94 20.67
CA HIS A 142 14.60 -6.23 21.82
C HIS A 142 14.92 -4.77 21.47
N ARG A 143 15.46 -4.49 20.27
CA ARG A 143 15.72 -3.12 19.81
C ARG A 143 14.42 -2.32 19.67
N MET A 144 13.40 -2.90 19.03
CA MET A 144 12.10 -2.24 18.83
C MET A 144 11.35 -2.04 20.15
N ALA A 145 11.35 -3.03 21.03
CA ALA A 145 10.75 -2.92 22.36
C ALA A 145 11.38 -1.78 23.16
N ASN A 146 12.72 -1.68 23.19
CA ASN A 146 13.42 -0.58 23.85
C ASN A 146 13.13 0.78 23.20
N LEU A 147 13.07 0.84 21.87
CA LEU A 147 12.77 2.08 21.14
C LEU A 147 11.36 2.58 21.45
N MET A 148 10.40 1.66 21.59
CA MET A 148 8.98 1.93 21.82
C MET A 148 8.59 1.98 23.30
N GLY A 149 9.52 1.69 24.23
CA GLY A 149 9.24 1.64 25.67
C GLY A 149 8.37 0.46 26.09
N VAL A 150 8.42 -0.66 25.35
CA VAL A 150 7.76 -1.92 25.72
C VAL A 150 8.67 -2.69 26.64
N GLU A 151 8.20 -3.00 27.86
CA GLU A 151 8.96 -3.79 28.82
C GLU A 151 9.18 -5.22 28.31
N PHE A 152 10.43 -5.54 27.95
CA PHE A 152 10.82 -6.86 27.50
C PHE A 152 12.23 -7.20 27.97
N HIS A 153 12.34 -8.22 28.81
CA HIS A 153 13.61 -8.68 29.41
C HIS A 153 13.95 -10.14 29.06
N GLY A 154 13.19 -10.76 28.15
CA GLY A 154 13.40 -12.14 27.72
C GLY A 154 14.45 -12.29 26.62
N GLU A 155 15.08 -13.45 26.53
CA GLU A 155 15.96 -13.80 25.40
C GLU A 155 15.18 -14.31 24.17
N LEU A 156 13.95 -14.81 24.39
CA LEU A 156 13.07 -15.35 23.35
C LEU A 156 11.87 -14.42 23.12
N PRO A 157 11.44 -14.20 21.86
CA PRO A 157 10.22 -13.45 21.55
C PRO A 157 9.00 -14.01 22.28
N SER A 158 8.37 -13.22 23.15
CA SER A 158 7.04 -13.54 23.68
C SER A 158 5.97 -13.01 22.72
N ALA A 159 4.86 -13.74 22.57
CA ALA A 159 3.75 -13.32 21.71
C ALA A 159 3.23 -11.93 22.09
N GLU A 160 3.09 -11.68 23.40
CA GLU A 160 2.65 -10.39 23.95
C GLU A 160 3.58 -9.23 23.57
N ALA A 161 4.91 -9.40 23.69
CA ALA A 161 5.85 -8.34 23.31
C ALA A 161 5.82 -8.07 21.80
N VAL A 162 5.66 -9.11 20.99
CA VAL A 162 5.52 -8.97 19.53
C VAL A 162 4.25 -8.20 19.19
N ASP A 163 3.11 -8.54 19.80
CA ASP A 163 1.83 -7.84 19.58
C ASP A 163 1.91 -6.36 19.99
N LEU A 164 2.50 -6.07 21.16
CA LEU A 164 2.70 -4.68 21.63
C LEU A 164 3.59 -3.88 20.68
N VAL A 165 4.69 -4.46 20.18
CA VAL A 165 5.55 -3.79 19.20
C VAL A 165 4.83 -3.56 17.87
N LEU A 166 4.04 -4.52 17.39
CA LEU A 166 3.26 -4.37 16.15
C LEU A 166 2.11 -3.35 16.30
N GLU A 167 1.60 -3.14 17.51
CA GLU A 167 0.62 -2.11 17.81
C GLU A 167 1.27 -0.71 17.85
N GLU A 168 2.40 -0.57 18.56
CA GLU A 168 3.10 0.71 18.71
C GLU A 168 3.88 1.15 17.48
N MET A 169 4.30 0.23 16.58
CA MET A 169 5.13 0.55 15.42
C MET A 169 4.56 1.66 14.54
N TRP A 170 3.24 1.82 14.49
CA TRP A 170 2.57 2.83 13.66
C TRP A 170 2.89 4.26 14.07
N ARG A 171 3.35 4.50 15.30
CA ARG A 171 3.80 5.83 15.76
C ARG A 171 5.22 6.17 15.29
N PHE A 172 5.94 5.20 14.74
CA PHE A 172 7.33 5.34 14.27
C PHE A 172 7.48 5.11 12.77
N ASN A 173 6.57 4.30 12.22
CA ASN A 173 6.57 3.89 10.83
C ASN A 173 6.50 5.07 9.87
N GLN A 174 7.43 5.08 8.93
CA GLN A 174 7.43 5.86 7.72
C GLN A 174 7.32 4.91 6.52
N THR A 175 7.08 5.44 5.33
CA THR A 175 6.94 4.60 4.13
C THR A 175 7.57 5.24 2.91
N TYR A 176 8.00 4.39 1.98
CA TYR A 176 8.34 4.76 0.62
C TYR A 176 7.87 3.67 -0.35
N GLN A 177 7.82 4.01 -1.64
CA GLN A 177 7.52 3.07 -2.72
C GLN A 177 8.60 3.16 -3.78
N LEU A 178 8.87 2.03 -4.42
CA LEU A 178 9.72 2.00 -5.60
C LEU A 178 8.96 2.57 -6.80
N ALA A 179 9.59 3.47 -7.55
CA ALA A 179 8.94 4.11 -8.71
C ALA A 179 8.73 3.13 -9.89
N HIS A 180 9.55 2.08 -9.96
CA HIS A 180 9.57 1.09 -11.03
C HIS A 180 9.36 -0.33 -10.48
N GLY A 181 8.91 -1.24 -11.34
CA GLY A 181 8.63 -2.63 -10.99
C GLY A 181 7.19 -3.06 -11.26
N THR A 182 6.93 -4.33 -10.97
CA THR A 182 5.60 -4.97 -10.95
C THR A 182 4.70 -4.35 -9.87
N ALA A 183 3.40 -4.67 -9.87
CA ALA A 183 2.49 -4.16 -8.85
C ALA A 183 2.89 -4.63 -7.44
N GLU A 184 3.44 -5.84 -7.35
CA GLU A 184 3.95 -6.49 -6.13
C GLU A 184 5.21 -5.80 -5.62
N GLU A 185 6.14 -5.44 -6.50
CA GLU A 185 7.35 -4.71 -6.15
C GLU A 185 7.06 -3.28 -5.69
N LYS A 186 5.98 -2.69 -6.22
CA LYS A 186 5.52 -1.34 -5.87
C LYS A 186 4.70 -1.29 -4.57
N VAL A 187 4.42 -2.41 -3.93
CA VAL A 187 3.81 -2.42 -2.59
C VAL A 187 4.70 -1.59 -1.65
N PRO A 188 4.10 -0.68 -0.86
CA PRO A 188 4.86 0.18 0.02
C PRO A 188 5.76 -0.59 0.99
N VAL A 189 6.98 -0.10 1.12
CA VAL A 189 7.92 -0.53 2.14
C VAL A 189 7.74 0.38 3.35
N TRP A 190 7.67 -0.21 4.53
CA TRP A 190 7.58 0.49 5.80
C TRP A 190 8.92 0.44 6.50
N TYR A 191 9.27 1.52 7.19
CA TYR A 191 10.52 1.59 7.92
C TYR A 191 10.39 2.41 9.20
N ILE A 192 11.20 2.03 10.19
CA ILE A 192 11.41 2.77 11.43
C ILE A 192 12.84 3.30 11.41
N MET A 193 12.99 4.60 11.65
CA MET A 193 14.30 5.24 11.76
C MET A 193 15.05 4.72 12.99
N ASP A 194 16.37 4.88 13.01
CA ASP A 194 17.19 4.64 14.20
C ASP A 194 16.73 5.43 15.43
N GLU A 195 17.40 5.16 16.56
CA GLU A 195 17.14 5.77 17.85
C GLU A 195 17.24 7.29 17.82
N PHE A 196 18.03 7.86 16.91
CA PHE A 196 18.13 9.31 16.73
C PHE A 196 16.93 9.84 15.96
N GLY A 197 16.67 9.32 14.76
CA GLY A 197 15.61 9.80 13.88
C GLY A 197 14.22 9.63 14.48
N SER A 198 13.99 8.53 15.20
CA SER A 198 12.72 8.23 15.87
C SER A 198 12.39 9.18 17.02
N ARG A 199 13.35 9.97 17.51
CA ARG A 199 13.16 10.93 18.61
C ARG A 199 12.96 12.37 18.14
N ILE A 200 13.05 12.63 16.83
CA ILE A 200 12.77 13.95 16.25
C ILE A 200 11.26 14.20 16.33
N GLN A 201 10.89 15.26 17.06
CA GLN A 201 9.50 15.55 17.40
C GLN A 201 8.78 16.35 16.31
N HIS A 202 7.45 16.36 16.39
CA HIS A 202 6.60 17.15 15.51
C HIS A 202 6.65 18.65 15.85
N SER A 203 6.68 19.49 14.82
CA SER A 203 6.28 20.90 14.89
C SER A 203 5.59 21.32 13.61
N ASP A 204 4.55 22.17 13.71
CA ASP A 204 3.94 22.86 12.56
C ASP A 204 4.86 23.95 11.97
N THR A 205 5.89 24.37 12.72
CA THR A 205 6.97 25.25 12.26
C THR A 205 8.30 24.53 12.41
N PRO A 206 8.55 23.47 11.61
CA PRO A 206 9.67 22.59 11.82
C PRO A 206 11.01 23.29 11.61
N SER A 207 12.02 22.90 12.39
CA SER A 207 13.40 23.35 12.19
C SER A 207 14.12 22.59 11.08
N PHE A 208 13.69 21.35 10.79
CA PHE A 208 14.29 20.47 9.80
C PHE A 208 13.25 19.86 8.85
N ALA A 209 13.71 19.52 7.65
CA ALA A 209 12.99 18.64 6.75
C ALA A 209 13.64 17.25 6.73
N THR A 210 12.83 16.23 6.45
CA THR A 210 13.28 14.86 6.28
C THR A 210 12.71 14.23 5.02
N ALA A 211 13.48 13.38 4.35
CA ALA A 211 12.97 12.60 3.22
C ALA A 211 13.65 11.23 3.12
N PRO A 212 12.90 10.16 2.76
CA PRO A 212 13.52 8.88 2.42
C PRO A 212 14.37 9.04 1.15
N PHE A 213 15.51 8.37 1.12
CA PHE A 213 16.44 8.39 0.01
C PHE A 213 17.04 7.00 -0.21
N PHE A 214 16.86 6.47 -1.42
CA PHE A 214 17.43 5.18 -1.81
C PHE A 214 18.73 5.40 -2.58
N TYR A 215 19.85 4.97 -2.00
CA TYR A 215 21.16 5.08 -2.62
C TYR A 215 21.45 3.85 -3.48
N MET A 216 21.23 4.00 -4.79
CA MET A 216 21.28 2.92 -5.78
C MET A 216 22.59 2.10 -5.78
N PRO A 217 23.80 2.70 -5.69
CA PRO A 217 25.04 1.93 -5.74
C PRO A 217 25.19 0.91 -4.60
N GLN A 218 24.69 1.23 -3.40
CA GLN A 218 24.72 0.35 -2.23
C GLN A 218 23.41 -0.42 -2.04
N GLN A 219 22.34 -0.03 -2.74
CA GLN A 219 20.98 -0.56 -2.55
C GLN A 219 20.45 -0.40 -1.13
N VAL A 220 20.82 0.69 -0.46
CA VAL A 220 20.41 1.01 0.92
C VAL A 220 19.51 2.23 0.94
N ALA A 221 18.49 2.20 1.81
CA ALA A 221 17.63 3.33 2.09
C ALA A 221 18.08 4.08 3.35
N TYR A 222 18.07 5.40 3.29
CA TYR A 222 18.33 6.29 4.41
C TYR A 222 17.18 7.29 4.55
N THR A 223 17.08 7.95 5.70
CA THR A 223 16.35 9.21 5.79
C THR A 223 17.35 10.35 5.81
N LEU A 224 17.22 11.28 4.86
CA LEU A 224 18.00 12.52 4.85
C LEU A 224 17.38 13.51 5.83
N LEU A 225 18.22 14.26 6.55
CA LEU A 225 17.83 15.31 7.48
C LEU A 225 18.60 16.60 7.13
N TRP A 226 17.92 17.71 6.91
CA TRP A 226 18.57 19.01 6.65
C TRP A 226 17.78 20.17 7.23
N PRO A 227 18.44 21.26 7.67
CA PRO A 227 17.79 22.38 8.34
C PRO A 227 16.99 23.23 7.35
N LEU A 228 15.91 23.83 7.85
CA LEU A 228 15.09 24.81 7.13
C LEU A 228 15.47 26.27 7.46
N ARG A 229 16.20 26.46 8.56
CA ARG A 229 16.70 27.75 9.05
C ARG A 229 18.01 27.55 9.80
N ASP A 230 18.72 28.63 10.10
CA ASP A 230 19.85 28.55 11.03
C ASP A 230 19.35 28.22 12.44
N LEU A 231 20.17 27.47 13.19
CA LEU A 231 19.87 27.04 14.56
C LEU A 231 21.03 27.32 15.51
N ASP A 232 20.71 27.80 16.71
CA ASP A 232 21.67 27.96 17.80
C ASP A 232 21.83 26.68 18.63
N THR A 233 22.93 26.58 19.39
CA THR A 233 23.13 25.49 20.34
C THR A 233 21.98 25.44 21.36
N GLY A 234 21.45 24.24 21.59
CA GLY A 234 20.33 23.99 22.49
C GLY A 234 18.95 24.10 21.84
N GLU A 235 18.84 24.59 20.61
CA GLU A 235 17.55 24.60 19.92
C GLU A 235 17.08 23.19 19.51
N GLU A 236 15.76 23.00 19.48
CA GLU A 236 15.13 21.72 19.21
C GLU A 236 15.11 21.38 17.71
N VAL A 237 15.45 20.13 17.40
CA VAL A 237 15.34 19.52 16.08
C VAL A 237 13.95 18.91 15.94
N THR A 238 13.14 19.48 15.06
CA THR A 238 11.74 19.11 14.84
C THR A 238 11.45 18.97 13.35
N ARG A 239 10.42 18.18 13.02
CA ARG A 239 9.93 17.99 11.65
C ARG A 239 8.41 18.05 11.59
N ASP A 240 7.84 18.21 10.40
CA ASP A 240 6.38 18.15 10.21
C ASP A 240 5.95 16.70 9.91
N PHE A 241 5.12 16.09 10.77
CA PHE A 241 4.57 14.75 10.54
C PHE A 241 3.39 14.77 9.55
N ALA A 242 2.75 15.93 9.36
CA ALA A 242 1.70 16.15 8.37
C ALA A 242 2.21 16.92 7.14
N TYR A 243 3.51 16.81 6.83
CA TYR A 243 4.16 17.54 5.76
C TYR A 243 3.40 17.41 4.42
N GLY A 244 3.18 18.55 3.75
CA GLY A 244 2.53 18.61 2.44
C GLY A 244 1.00 18.59 2.46
N GLU A 245 0.35 18.38 3.61
CA GLU A 245 -1.11 18.50 3.74
C GLU A 245 -1.49 19.93 4.08
N ALA A 246 -2.39 20.53 3.29
CA ALA A 246 -2.78 21.93 3.43
C ALA A 246 -4.11 22.11 4.16
N ASP A 247 -4.98 21.09 4.14
CA ASP A 247 -6.27 21.14 4.82
C ASP A 247 -6.08 21.00 6.34
N PRO A 248 -6.43 22.02 7.15
CA PRO A 248 -6.19 21.98 8.60
C PRO A 248 -6.91 20.83 9.32
N LEU A 249 -8.09 20.42 8.82
CA LEU A 249 -8.86 19.34 9.41
C LEU A 249 -8.23 17.98 9.09
N ILE A 250 -7.76 17.79 7.86
CA ILE A 250 -7.02 16.59 7.48
C ILE A 250 -5.70 16.52 8.23
N ARG A 251 -4.95 17.63 8.33
CA ARG A 251 -3.73 17.72 9.15
C ARG A 251 -3.98 17.28 10.58
N LYS A 252 -5.04 17.82 11.22
CA LYS A 252 -5.44 17.43 12.58
C LYS A 252 -5.66 15.92 12.71
N CYS A 253 -6.32 15.30 11.74
CA CYS A 253 -6.51 13.85 11.72
C CYS A 253 -5.19 13.07 11.48
N MET A 254 -4.32 13.55 10.60
CA MET A 254 -3.02 12.89 10.34
C MET A 254 -2.11 12.89 11.57
N LEU A 255 -2.24 13.89 12.44
CA LEU A 255 -1.44 14.02 13.66
C LEU A 255 -1.91 13.13 14.83
N LEU A 256 -3.07 12.49 14.75
CA LEU A 256 -3.62 11.65 15.83
C LEU A 256 -2.72 10.54 16.38
N PRO A 257 -1.78 9.93 15.60
CA PRO A 257 -0.81 8.99 16.17
C PRO A 257 0.12 9.59 17.24
N TRP A 258 0.22 10.93 17.31
CA TRP A 258 1.14 11.65 18.19
C TRP A 258 0.46 12.74 19.02
N VAL A 259 -0.61 13.34 18.49
CA VAL A 259 -1.37 14.42 19.12
C VAL A 259 -2.83 14.00 19.19
N PRO A 260 -3.29 13.43 20.33
CA PRO A 260 -4.67 13.03 20.50
C PRO A 260 -5.61 14.21 20.32
N ALA A 261 -6.69 13.96 19.58
CA ALA A 261 -7.70 14.96 19.32
C ALA A 261 -9.08 14.32 19.22
N ASP A 262 -10.05 15.00 19.81
CA ASP A 262 -11.46 14.65 19.67
C ASP A 262 -12.02 15.20 18.36
N MET A 263 -12.76 14.35 17.64
CA MET A 263 -13.39 14.63 16.36
C MET A 263 -14.90 14.36 16.35
N LEU A 264 -15.57 14.01 17.46
CA LEU A 264 -16.96 13.56 17.32
C LEU A 264 -18.00 14.65 17.15
N ASP A 265 -17.62 15.92 17.38
CA ASP A 265 -18.46 17.05 16.97
C ASP A 265 -18.51 17.18 15.43
N PHE A 266 -17.60 16.50 14.71
CA PHE A 266 -17.61 16.47 13.25
C PHE A 266 -18.59 15.43 12.72
N SER A 267 -19.31 15.75 11.64
CA SER A 267 -20.26 14.83 11.03
C SER A 267 -19.56 13.63 10.38
N SER A 268 -20.04 12.42 10.65
CA SER A 268 -19.61 11.18 9.98
C SER A 268 -20.32 10.91 8.65
N SER A 269 -21.20 11.82 8.22
CA SER A 269 -21.94 11.73 6.97
C SER A 269 -21.01 11.87 5.75
N THR A 270 -21.12 10.95 4.80
CA THR A 270 -20.35 10.99 3.54
C THR A 270 -21.32 11.07 2.35
N PRO A 271 -21.76 12.28 1.95
CA PRO A 271 -22.60 12.42 0.76
C PRO A 271 -21.87 11.93 -0.51
N GLU A 272 -22.61 11.76 -1.60
CA GLU A 272 -21.96 11.54 -2.91
C GLU A 272 -21.05 12.74 -3.24
N PRO A 273 -19.81 12.51 -3.73
CA PRO A 273 -18.93 13.58 -4.17
C PRO A 273 -19.60 14.47 -5.24
N PRO A 274 -19.18 15.75 -5.34
CA PRO A 274 -19.74 16.66 -6.32
C PRO A 274 -19.29 16.31 -7.75
N ASP A 275 -19.98 16.84 -8.75
CA ASP A 275 -19.77 16.53 -10.17
C ASP A 275 -18.31 16.74 -10.62
N GLU A 276 -17.61 17.75 -10.10
CA GLU A 276 -16.21 18.06 -10.41
C GLU A 276 -15.27 16.91 -10.06
N HIS A 277 -15.60 16.11 -9.04
CA HIS A 277 -14.81 14.94 -8.66
C HIS A 277 -14.78 13.91 -9.80
N TYR A 278 -15.94 13.62 -10.40
CA TYR A 278 -16.06 12.66 -11.49
C TYR A 278 -15.45 13.20 -12.80
N GLN A 279 -15.52 14.53 -13.02
CA GLN A 279 -14.83 15.16 -14.14
C GLN A 279 -13.30 15.03 -14.01
N ALA A 280 -12.75 15.31 -12.83
CA ALA A 280 -11.32 15.15 -12.58
C ALA A 280 -10.85 13.71 -12.82
N ILE A 281 -11.65 12.71 -12.43
CA ILE A 281 -11.36 11.29 -12.70
C ILE A 281 -11.37 11.00 -14.21
N LEU A 282 -12.34 11.52 -14.96
CA LEU A 282 -12.41 11.34 -16.42
C LEU A 282 -11.16 11.93 -17.11
N GLU A 283 -10.74 13.13 -16.69
CA GLU A 283 -9.56 13.83 -17.20
C GLU A 283 -8.26 13.09 -16.86
N GLU A 284 -8.10 12.65 -15.60
CA GLU A 284 -6.94 11.87 -15.15
C GLU A 284 -6.83 10.54 -15.90
N ASN A 285 -7.97 9.88 -16.14
CA ASN A 285 -8.05 8.65 -16.92
C ASN A 285 -7.80 8.85 -18.41
N LYS A 286 -7.76 10.11 -18.90
CA LYS A 286 -7.61 10.50 -20.30
C LYS A 286 -8.65 9.85 -21.21
N GLU A 287 -9.84 9.64 -20.68
CA GLU A 287 -10.94 9.00 -21.39
C GLU A 287 -11.75 10.04 -22.17
N LYS A 288 -12.02 9.77 -23.45
CA LYS A 288 -12.83 10.64 -24.32
C LYS A 288 -14.16 9.97 -24.62
N LEU A 289 -15.24 10.58 -24.14
CA LEU A 289 -16.60 10.07 -24.30
C LEU A 289 -17.04 9.99 -25.77
N PRO A 290 -17.84 8.96 -26.15
CA PRO A 290 -18.29 8.74 -27.52
C PRO A 290 -19.26 9.81 -28.03
N LEU A 291 -19.41 9.89 -29.34
CA LEU A 291 -20.56 10.52 -29.99
C LEU A 291 -21.75 9.55 -30.04
N ALA A 292 -22.95 10.09 -30.18
CA ALA A 292 -24.15 9.30 -30.40
C ALA A 292 -24.03 8.50 -31.72
N ILE A 293 -24.34 7.21 -31.65
CA ILE A 293 -24.33 6.28 -32.79
C ILE A 293 -25.66 5.54 -32.88
N SER A 294 -26.02 5.11 -34.08
CA SER A 294 -27.19 4.27 -34.30
C SER A 294 -26.83 2.80 -34.09
N PRO A 295 -27.61 2.02 -33.32
CA PRO A 295 -27.38 0.59 -33.16
C PRO A 295 -27.48 -0.14 -34.51
N VAL A 296 -26.56 -1.07 -34.77
CA VAL A 296 -26.60 -1.92 -35.97
C VAL A 296 -27.25 -3.26 -35.66
N ALA A 297 -28.18 -3.66 -36.53
CA ALA A 297 -28.73 -5.01 -36.54
C ALA A 297 -27.88 -5.90 -37.47
N TYR A 298 -27.33 -6.97 -36.93
CA TYR A 298 -26.58 -7.95 -37.71
C TYR A 298 -27.49 -9.11 -38.14
N PRO A 299 -27.38 -9.58 -39.39
CA PRO A 299 -28.01 -10.82 -39.83
C PRO A 299 -27.66 -12.01 -38.93
N ARG A 300 -28.56 -12.99 -38.84
CA ARG A 300 -28.34 -14.19 -38.00
C ARG A 300 -27.16 -15.04 -38.46
N ASP A 301 -26.86 -15.00 -39.75
CA ASP A 301 -25.77 -15.69 -40.44
C ASP A 301 -24.49 -14.85 -40.55
N HIS A 302 -24.49 -13.62 -40.02
CA HIS A 302 -23.28 -12.81 -39.98
C HIS A 302 -22.18 -13.50 -39.16
N VAL A 303 -20.99 -13.56 -39.75
CA VAL A 303 -19.76 -14.08 -39.15
C VAL A 303 -18.92 -12.89 -38.72
N PHE A 304 -18.72 -12.76 -37.41
CA PHE A 304 -17.96 -11.67 -36.80
C PHE A 304 -16.46 -11.96 -36.86
N LYS A 305 -15.68 -10.95 -37.24
CA LYS A 305 -14.23 -10.92 -37.06
C LYS A 305 -13.88 -10.35 -35.69
N VAL A 306 -13.14 -11.11 -34.90
CA VAL A 306 -12.76 -10.75 -33.53
C VAL A 306 -11.27 -10.46 -33.50
N TYR A 307 -10.92 -9.29 -32.99
CA TYR A 307 -9.57 -8.99 -32.54
C TYR A 307 -9.55 -9.08 -31.01
N THR A 308 -8.56 -9.78 -30.47
CA THR A 308 -8.40 -9.95 -29.02
C THR A 308 -6.94 -10.23 -28.67
N ASP A 309 -6.50 -9.64 -27.56
CA ASP A 309 -5.23 -9.94 -26.89
C ASP A 309 -5.40 -10.95 -25.73
N ILE A 310 -6.62 -11.47 -25.52
CA ILE A 310 -6.94 -12.37 -24.41
C ILE A 310 -6.82 -13.83 -24.85
N GLN A 311 -5.82 -14.52 -24.31
CA GLN A 311 -5.54 -15.92 -24.63
C GLN A 311 -6.73 -16.85 -24.37
N GLN A 312 -7.50 -16.61 -23.31
CA GLN A 312 -8.69 -17.40 -22.99
C GLN A 312 -9.77 -17.28 -24.08
N VAL A 313 -9.93 -16.11 -24.68
CA VAL A 313 -10.88 -15.92 -25.79
C VAL A 313 -10.37 -16.65 -27.04
N LEU A 314 -9.08 -16.53 -27.35
CA LEU A 314 -8.44 -17.25 -28.46
C LEU A 314 -8.60 -18.77 -28.32
N SER A 315 -8.48 -19.30 -27.10
CA SER A 315 -8.53 -20.73 -26.83
C SER A 315 -9.95 -21.30 -26.74
N HIS A 316 -10.97 -20.50 -26.41
CA HIS A 316 -12.31 -21.01 -26.10
C HIS A 316 -13.45 -20.47 -26.98
N LEU A 317 -13.25 -19.39 -27.74
CA LEU A 317 -14.24 -18.91 -28.70
C LEU A 317 -14.21 -19.76 -29.98
N SER A 318 -14.94 -20.88 -29.95
CA SER A 318 -14.96 -21.88 -31.03
C SER A 318 -16.22 -21.85 -31.90
N HIS A 319 -17.20 -20.99 -31.56
CA HIS A 319 -18.47 -20.94 -32.25
C HIS A 319 -18.28 -20.44 -33.71
N PRO A 320 -18.86 -21.10 -34.74
CA PRO A 320 -18.54 -20.86 -36.16
C PRO A 320 -18.92 -19.46 -36.69
N ARG A 321 -19.69 -18.69 -35.91
CA ARG A 321 -20.01 -17.29 -36.20
C ARG A 321 -18.92 -16.30 -35.81
N PHE A 322 -17.80 -16.78 -35.27
CA PHE A 322 -16.68 -15.94 -34.89
C PHE A 322 -15.41 -16.45 -35.56
N THR A 323 -14.65 -15.52 -36.12
CA THR A 323 -13.34 -15.78 -36.73
C THR A 323 -12.35 -14.77 -36.19
N PHE A 324 -11.09 -15.15 -36.03
CA PHE A 324 -10.08 -14.22 -35.53
C PHE A 324 -9.42 -13.43 -36.66
N THR A 325 -9.06 -12.18 -36.37
CA THR A 325 -8.24 -11.33 -37.23
C THR A 325 -7.05 -10.78 -36.43
N GLN A 326 -5.91 -10.62 -37.10
CA GLN A 326 -4.72 -9.97 -36.54
C GLN A 326 -4.72 -8.45 -36.75
N SER A 327 -5.66 -7.94 -37.55
CA SER A 327 -5.84 -6.53 -37.85
C SER A 327 -7.02 -5.99 -37.07
N GLU A 328 -6.76 -5.08 -36.12
CA GLU A 328 -7.82 -4.38 -35.39
C GLU A 328 -8.79 -3.67 -36.34
N ALA A 329 -8.28 -3.07 -37.42
CA ALA A 329 -9.05 -2.29 -38.38
C ALA A 329 -10.12 -3.13 -39.10
N ASP A 330 -9.85 -4.42 -39.31
CA ASP A 330 -10.75 -5.34 -40.01
C ASP A 330 -11.75 -6.04 -39.08
N ALA A 331 -11.66 -5.82 -37.77
CA ALA A 331 -12.49 -6.48 -36.77
C ALA A 331 -13.91 -5.91 -36.70
N ASP A 332 -14.89 -6.78 -36.46
CA ASP A 332 -16.24 -6.39 -36.07
C ASP A 332 -16.35 -6.25 -34.54
N ILE A 333 -15.50 -6.97 -33.80
CA ILE A 333 -15.46 -6.98 -32.33
C ILE A 333 -14.02 -6.75 -31.87
N LEU A 334 -13.84 -5.76 -31.00
CA LEU A 334 -12.62 -5.58 -30.21
C LEU A 334 -12.91 -6.13 -28.81
N TYR A 335 -12.26 -7.23 -28.46
CA TYR A 335 -12.38 -7.87 -27.15
C TYR A 335 -11.01 -7.83 -26.47
N ASN A 336 -10.70 -6.72 -25.81
CA ASN A 336 -9.36 -6.46 -25.32
C ASN A 336 -9.29 -6.48 -23.80
N PHE A 337 -8.12 -6.88 -23.28
CA PHE A 337 -7.74 -6.72 -21.89
C PHE A 337 -7.44 -5.25 -21.58
N SER A 338 -6.74 -4.58 -22.49
CA SER A 338 -6.41 -3.17 -22.36
C SER A 338 -7.63 -2.25 -22.38
N HIS A 339 -7.60 -1.20 -21.56
CA HIS A 339 -8.71 -0.25 -21.46
C HIS A 339 -8.84 0.59 -22.73
N PHE A 340 -10.07 0.71 -23.25
CA PHE A 340 -10.36 1.71 -24.28
C PHE A 340 -10.41 3.10 -23.65
N LYS A 341 -9.71 4.05 -24.25
CA LYS A 341 -9.67 5.45 -23.79
C LYS A 341 -10.31 6.42 -24.77
N ASP A 342 -10.18 6.19 -26.07
CA ASP A 342 -10.70 7.11 -27.10
C ASP A 342 -12.00 6.58 -27.73
N TYR A 343 -13.07 6.54 -26.94
CA TYR A 343 -14.40 6.14 -27.43
C TYR A 343 -14.94 7.14 -28.46
N ARG A 344 -14.54 8.42 -28.36
CA ARG A 344 -14.85 9.44 -29.37
C ARG A 344 -14.37 9.02 -30.75
N ARG A 345 -13.10 8.67 -30.90
CA ARG A 345 -12.54 8.20 -32.17
C ARG A 345 -13.27 6.95 -32.68
N LEU A 346 -13.50 5.96 -31.81
CA LEU A 346 -14.21 4.74 -32.17
C LEU A 346 -15.63 5.03 -32.70
N SER A 347 -16.38 5.89 -32.02
CA SER A 347 -17.73 6.27 -32.43
C SER A 347 -17.78 7.04 -33.76
N GLN A 348 -16.71 7.76 -34.11
CA GLN A 348 -16.61 8.54 -35.35
C GLN A 348 -16.16 7.69 -36.53
N GLU A 349 -15.08 6.93 -36.35
CA GLU A 349 -14.42 6.18 -37.43
C GLU A 349 -15.03 4.80 -37.63
N ARG A 350 -15.52 4.18 -36.54
CA ARG A 350 -15.97 2.78 -36.51
C ARG A 350 -17.24 2.62 -35.65
N PRO A 351 -18.34 3.34 -35.95
CA PRO A 351 -19.56 3.34 -35.12
C PRO A 351 -20.16 1.95 -34.90
N ASN A 352 -19.86 1.00 -35.79
CA ASN A 352 -20.42 -0.36 -35.78
C ASN A 352 -19.49 -1.39 -35.11
N VAL A 353 -18.33 -1.00 -34.58
CA VAL A 353 -17.45 -1.97 -33.90
C VAL A 353 -17.97 -2.26 -32.50
N LEU A 354 -18.09 -3.53 -32.12
CA LEU A 354 -18.52 -3.94 -30.78
C LEU A 354 -17.33 -3.98 -29.82
N LEU A 355 -17.55 -3.54 -28.58
CA LEU A 355 -16.53 -3.44 -27.53
C LEU A 355 -16.91 -4.26 -26.30
N ASN A 356 -15.92 -4.79 -25.58
CA ASN A 356 -16.10 -5.55 -24.34
C ASN A 356 -16.02 -4.70 -23.05
N GLN A 357 -16.17 -3.37 -23.13
CA GLN A 357 -16.07 -2.42 -22.03
C GLN A 357 -17.05 -1.26 -22.22
N PHE A 358 -17.50 -0.61 -21.14
CA PHE A 358 -18.32 0.61 -21.19
C PHE A 358 -17.48 1.86 -20.88
N PRO A 359 -17.76 3.02 -21.50
CA PRO A 359 -17.15 4.26 -21.05
C PRO A 359 -17.60 4.59 -19.62
N CYS A 360 -16.68 5.13 -18.83
CA CYS A 360 -16.85 5.40 -17.38
C CYS A 360 -17.06 4.16 -16.50
N GLU A 361 -16.65 2.96 -16.93
CA GLU A 361 -16.79 1.73 -16.13
C GLU A 361 -15.91 1.69 -14.86
N ASN A 362 -14.98 2.64 -14.72
CA ASN A 362 -14.22 2.86 -13.48
C ASN A 362 -15.15 3.14 -12.28
N LEU A 363 -16.37 3.63 -12.52
CA LEU A 363 -17.39 3.81 -11.48
C LEU A 363 -17.77 2.50 -10.76
N LEU A 364 -17.67 1.36 -11.46
CA LEU A 364 -17.91 0.04 -10.87
C LEU A 364 -16.61 -0.68 -10.48
N THR A 365 -15.51 -0.41 -11.19
CA THR A 365 -14.27 -1.20 -11.09
C THR A 365 -13.19 -0.59 -10.17
N VAL A 366 -13.41 0.63 -9.68
CA VAL A 366 -12.55 1.31 -8.69
C VAL A 366 -13.30 1.50 -7.38
N LYS A 367 -12.67 1.12 -6.25
CA LYS A 367 -13.37 0.92 -4.96
C LYS A 367 -13.96 2.19 -4.36
N ASP A 368 -13.26 3.32 -4.50
CA ASP A 368 -13.73 4.62 -4.01
C ASP A 368 -14.91 5.14 -4.85
N CYS A 369 -14.83 4.98 -6.18
CA CYS A 369 -15.89 5.35 -7.10
C CYS A 369 -17.15 4.51 -6.84
N LEU A 370 -17.00 3.19 -6.68
CA LEU A 370 -18.09 2.28 -6.32
C LEU A 370 -18.77 2.72 -5.03
N ALA A 371 -17.98 2.93 -3.96
CA ALA A 371 -18.52 3.36 -2.67
C ALA A 371 -19.25 4.70 -2.78
N SER A 372 -18.75 5.61 -3.61
CA SER A 372 -19.34 6.92 -3.86
C SER A 372 -20.69 6.81 -4.60
N ILE A 373 -20.77 6.04 -5.70
CA ILE A 373 -22.02 5.91 -6.46
C ILE A 373 -23.07 5.05 -5.74
N ALA A 374 -22.64 4.08 -4.91
CA ALA A 374 -23.54 3.25 -4.12
C ALA A 374 -24.39 4.09 -3.13
N ARG A 375 -23.88 5.23 -2.66
CA ARG A 375 -24.61 6.17 -1.79
C ARG A 375 -25.89 6.72 -2.41
N ARG A 376 -26.06 6.65 -3.74
CA ARG A 376 -27.33 6.99 -4.39
C ARG A 376 -28.48 6.07 -3.97
N ALA A 377 -28.19 4.83 -3.57
CA ALA A 377 -29.17 3.87 -3.08
C ALA A 377 -29.46 4.03 -1.58
N GLY A 378 -28.42 4.24 -0.75
CA GLY A 378 -28.54 4.25 0.71
C GLY A 378 -28.32 5.59 1.40
N GLY A 379 -28.22 6.68 0.64
CA GLY A 379 -27.86 8.00 1.16
C GLY A 379 -26.41 8.08 1.66
N PRO A 380 -26.08 9.07 2.50
CA PRO A 380 -24.71 9.30 2.96
C PRO A 380 -24.07 8.11 3.69
N GLU A 381 -24.86 7.24 4.31
CA GLU A 381 -24.36 6.04 4.99
C GLU A 381 -24.03 4.90 4.02
N GLY A 382 -24.55 4.95 2.80
CA GLY A 382 -24.46 3.87 1.83
C GLY A 382 -25.54 2.80 2.04
N PRO A 383 -25.72 1.90 1.05
CA PRO A 383 -26.74 0.86 1.11
C PRO A 383 -26.31 -0.29 2.02
N ALA A 384 -27.27 -1.05 2.55
CA ALA A 384 -27.00 -2.14 3.50
C ALA A 384 -26.11 -3.27 2.92
N TRP A 385 -26.12 -3.46 1.60
CA TRP A 385 -25.29 -4.44 0.89
C TRP A 385 -23.84 -3.99 0.67
N LEU A 386 -23.46 -2.76 1.02
CA LEU A 386 -22.08 -2.30 0.99
C LEU A 386 -21.62 -1.96 2.41
N PRO A 387 -20.54 -2.57 2.93
CA PRO A 387 -19.99 -2.15 4.21
C PRO A 387 -19.65 -0.66 4.22
N ARG A 388 -19.86 0.02 5.37
CA ARG A 388 -19.54 1.44 5.53
C ARG A 388 -18.10 1.70 5.08
N THR A 389 -17.93 2.55 4.06
CA THR A 389 -16.66 2.75 3.37
C THR A 389 -16.35 4.24 3.21
N PHE A 390 -15.12 4.61 3.52
CA PHE A 390 -14.61 5.98 3.44
C PHE A 390 -13.38 6.04 2.54
N ASN A 391 -13.27 7.11 1.76
CA ASN A 391 -12.06 7.45 1.03
C ASN A 391 -11.07 8.13 2.00
N LEU A 392 -9.94 7.50 2.32
CA LEU A 392 -9.00 8.05 3.30
C LEU A 392 -8.33 9.35 2.85
N ARG A 393 -8.35 9.69 1.56
CA ARG A 393 -7.78 10.95 1.07
C ARG A 393 -8.72 12.12 1.33
N THR A 394 -10.01 11.97 1.01
CA THR A 394 -11.00 13.06 1.04
C THR A 394 -11.95 13.02 2.24
N GLU A 395 -12.08 11.87 2.90
CA GLU A 395 -13.09 11.62 3.94
C GLU A 395 -12.47 11.16 5.28
N LEU A 396 -11.18 11.44 5.49
CA LEU A 396 -10.48 11.10 6.73
C LEU A 396 -11.18 11.65 7.99
N PRO A 397 -11.65 12.91 8.04
CA PRO A 397 -12.28 13.46 9.25
C PRO A 397 -13.62 12.80 9.56
N GLN A 398 -14.42 12.49 8.53
CA GLN A 398 -15.67 11.73 8.65
C GLN A 398 -15.39 10.33 9.20
N PHE A 399 -14.36 9.66 8.68
CA PHE A 399 -13.94 8.35 9.14
C PHE A 399 -13.48 8.37 10.60
N VAL A 400 -12.59 9.31 10.98
CA VAL A 400 -12.09 9.42 12.36
C VAL A 400 -13.24 9.70 13.32
N SER A 401 -14.14 10.63 12.99
CA SER A 401 -15.33 10.90 13.80
C SER A 401 -16.17 9.62 13.97
N TYR A 402 -16.45 8.90 12.87
CA TYR A 402 -17.20 7.65 12.93
C TYR A 402 -16.50 6.57 13.76
N PHE A 403 -15.18 6.43 13.63
CA PHE A 403 -14.37 5.50 14.40
C PHE A 403 -14.48 5.77 15.91
N GLN A 404 -14.26 7.03 16.32
CA GLN A 404 -14.35 7.44 17.72
C GLN A 404 -15.79 7.30 18.26
N GLN A 405 -16.81 7.52 17.42
CA GLN A 405 -18.22 7.35 17.82
C GLN A 405 -18.52 5.89 18.13
N ARG A 406 -18.01 4.96 17.32
CA ARG A 406 -18.14 3.52 17.55
C ARG A 406 -17.39 3.09 18.81
N GLU A 407 -16.18 3.60 19.00
CA GLU A 407 -15.36 3.32 20.18
C GLU A 407 -16.07 3.77 21.46
N ARG A 408 -16.61 4.99 21.49
CA ARG A 408 -17.42 5.50 22.62
C ARG A 408 -18.67 4.67 22.91
N ARG A 409 -19.22 4.00 21.89
CA ARG A 409 -20.39 3.12 22.02
C ARG A 409 -20.02 1.67 22.35
N GLY A 410 -18.73 1.35 22.50
CA GLY A 410 -18.25 -0.01 22.71
C GLY A 410 -18.54 -0.94 21.52
N GLN A 411 -18.64 -0.40 20.31
CA GLN A 411 -18.92 -1.17 19.10
C GLN A 411 -17.63 -1.71 18.48
N ASP A 412 -17.74 -2.81 17.73
CA ASP A 412 -16.63 -3.37 16.96
C ASP A 412 -15.99 -2.31 16.04
N ASN A 413 -14.66 -2.26 16.04
CA ASN A 413 -13.87 -1.34 15.24
C ASN A 413 -12.80 -2.06 14.40
N HIS A 414 -13.11 -3.26 13.90
CA HIS A 414 -12.27 -3.88 12.87
C HIS A 414 -12.55 -3.26 11.50
N TRP A 415 -11.49 -2.86 10.82
CA TRP A 415 -11.52 -2.21 9.51
C TRP A 415 -10.56 -2.90 8.55
N ILE A 416 -10.86 -2.80 7.25
CA ILE A 416 -9.99 -3.29 6.19
C ILE A 416 -9.62 -2.11 5.26
N CYS A 417 -8.32 -1.82 5.19
CA CYS A 417 -7.75 -0.78 4.34
C CYS A 417 -7.37 -1.39 2.99
N LYS A 418 -7.86 -0.81 1.89
CA LYS A 418 -7.69 -1.34 0.52
C LYS A 418 -7.24 -0.24 -0.44
N PRO A 419 -6.23 -0.46 -1.30
CA PRO A 419 -5.91 0.48 -2.37
C PRO A 419 -7.08 0.61 -3.35
N TRP A 420 -7.33 1.81 -3.85
CA TRP A 420 -8.50 2.08 -4.71
C TRP A 420 -8.50 1.22 -5.98
N ASN A 421 -7.33 1.01 -6.58
CA ASN A 421 -7.18 0.45 -7.93
C ASN A 421 -6.30 -0.82 -8.03
N LEU A 422 -5.72 -1.31 -6.91
CA LEU A 422 -4.99 -2.60 -6.86
C LEU A 422 -5.93 -3.80 -6.66
N ALA A 423 -5.43 -4.97 -7.05
CA ALA A 423 -6.11 -6.27 -7.00
C ALA A 423 -5.29 -7.30 -6.21
N ARG A 424 -5.80 -8.53 -6.11
CA ARG A 424 -5.10 -9.69 -5.51
C ARG A 424 -4.77 -9.54 -4.02
N SER A 425 -5.57 -8.74 -3.31
CA SER A 425 -5.34 -8.42 -1.90
C SER A 425 -3.99 -7.73 -1.62
N LEU A 426 -3.28 -7.29 -2.66
CA LEU A 426 -2.01 -6.57 -2.51
C LEU A 426 -2.23 -5.29 -1.71
N ASP A 427 -1.36 -5.07 -0.72
CA ASP A 427 -1.37 -3.88 0.15
C ASP A 427 -2.73 -3.65 0.84
N THR A 428 -3.40 -4.76 1.21
CA THR A 428 -4.66 -4.79 1.94
C THR A 428 -4.44 -5.25 3.37
N HIS A 429 -4.88 -4.45 4.34
CA HIS A 429 -4.56 -4.66 5.75
C HIS A 429 -5.84 -4.63 6.60
N ILE A 430 -5.97 -5.58 7.51
CA ILE A 430 -7.05 -5.62 8.49
C ILE A 430 -6.49 -5.14 9.82
N THR A 431 -7.17 -4.19 10.45
CA THR A 431 -6.70 -3.60 11.70
C THR A 431 -7.84 -3.04 12.52
N ARG A 432 -7.61 -2.95 13.83
CA ARG A 432 -8.45 -2.21 14.77
C ARG A 432 -7.80 -0.91 15.25
N SER A 433 -6.56 -0.64 14.82
CA SER A 433 -5.78 0.53 15.25
C SER A 433 -6.06 1.73 14.35
N LEU A 434 -6.57 2.82 14.94
CA LEU A 434 -6.75 4.09 14.23
C LEU A 434 -5.41 4.64 13.72
N HIS A 435 -4.34 4.48 14.49
CA HIS A 435 -2.99 4.91 14.11
C HIS A 435 -2.53 4.19 12.84
N SER A 436 -2.69 2.87 12.81
CA SER A 436 -2.39 2.07 11.61
C SER A 436 -3.13 2.60 10.39
N ILE A 437 -4.45 2.84 10.49
CA ILE A 437 -5.27 3.32 9.36
C ILE A 437 -4.80 4.68 8.86
N ILE A 438 -4.49 5.60 9.77
CA ILE A 438 -3.99 6.95 9.44
C ILE A 438 -2.65 6.86 8.74
N ARG A 439 -1.70 6.06 9.26
CA ARG A 439 -0.40 5.86 8.60
C ARG A 439 -0.58 5.28 7.20
N HIS A 440 -1.44 4.26 7.03
CA HIS A 440 -1.68 3.63 5.73
C HIS A 440 -2.21 4.59 4.65
N ARG A 441 -2.81 5.73 5.03
CA ARG A 441 -3.17 6.80 4.08
C ARG A 441 -1.96 7.32 3.32
N GLU A 442 -0.79 7.38 3.96
CA GLU A 442 0.41 8.03 3.43
C GLU A 442 1.15 7.21 2.39
N SER A 443 0.76 5.95 2.21
CA SER A 443 1.41 5.07 1.24
C SER A 443 0.77 5.20 -0.15
N THR A 444 -0.32 4.49 -0.41
CA THR A 444 -1.11 4.59 -1.64
C THR A 444 -2.50 5.12 -1.32
N PRO A 445 -3.21 5.72 -2.30
CA PRO A 445 -4.61 6.07 -2.12
C PRO A 445 -5.47 4.85 -1.74
N LYS A 446 -6.14 4.93 -0.58
CA LYS A 446 -6.87 3.81 0.04
C LYS A 446 -8.28 4.17 0.46
N VAL A 447 -9.17 3.18 0.36
CA VAL A 447 -10.46 3.20 1.05
C VAL A 447 -10.30 2.41 2.33
N VAL A 448 -11.03 2.81 3.37
CA VAL A 448 -11.21 2.02 4.58
C VAL A 448 -12.67 1.58 4.64
N SER A 449 -12.88 0.27 4.74
CA SER A 449 -14.20 -0.35 4.76
C SER A 449 -14.38 -1.09 6.07
N LYS A 450 -15.58 -1.05 6.66
CA LYS A 450 -15.88 -1.83 7.85
C LYS A 450 -15.58 -3.30 7.57
N TYR A 451 -14.73 -3.92 8.39
CA TYR A 451 -14.43 -5.34 8.27
C TYR A 451 -15.61 -6.15 8.80
N ILE A 452 -15.83 -7.32 8.23
CA ILE A 452 -16.99 -8.16 8.52
C ILE A 452 -16.65 -9.05 9.69
N GLU A 453 -17.13 -8.64 10.86
CA GLU A 453 -16.88 -9.26 12.15
C GLU A 453 -17.67 -10.57 12.34
N SER A 454 -18.80 -10.72 11.65
CA SER A 454 -19.68 -11.88 11.77
C SER A 454 -20.05 -12.43 10.38
N PRO A 455 -19.07 -12.97 9.62
CA PRO A 455 -19.34 -13.60 8.34
C PRO A 455 -20.13 -14.90 8.51
N VAL A 456 -20.90 -15.29 7.51
CA VAL A 456 -21.39 -16.67 7.40
C VAL A 456 -20.19 -17.57 7.11
N LEU A 457 -20.06 -18.66 7.86
CA LEU A 457 -18.92 -19.58 7.76
C LEU A 457 -19.34 -20.87 7.09
N PHE A 458 -18.44 -21.50 6.36
CA PHE A 458 -18.67 -22.82 5.79
C PHE A 458 -17.88 -23.87 6.57
N LEU A 459 -18.53 -24.94 7.02
CA LEU A 459 -17.84 -26.00 7.75
C LEU A 459 -17.09 -26.89 6.77
N ARG A 460 -15.77 -26.85 6.84
CA ARG A 460 -14.88 -27.78 6.14
C ARG A 460 -14.47 -28.90 7.09
N GLU A 461 -14.72 -30.14 6.74
CA GLU A 461 -14.36 -31.30 7.59
C GLU A 461 -12.86 -31.39 7.90
N ASP A 462 -12.01 -30.92 6.99
CA ASP A 462 -10.55 -30.97 7.10
C ASP A 462 -9.93 -29.84 7.94
N VAL A 463 -10.67 -28.75 8.18
CA VAL A 463 -10.13 -27.52 8.80
C VAL A 463 -11.01 -27.00 9.93
N GLY A 464 -12.33 -26.96 9.74
CA GLY A 464 -13.29 -26.30 10.62
C GLY A 464 -14.10 -25.21 9.90
N PRO A 465 -14.77 -24.31 10.64
CA PRO A 465 -15.58 -23.24 10.07
C PRO A 465 -14.71 -22.13 9.48
N VAL A 466 -14.73 -21.99 8.15
CA VAL A 466 -13.87 -21.06 7.40
C VAL A 466 -14.67 -19.92 6.75
N LYS A 467 -13.99 -18.81 6.47
CA LYS A 467 -14.57 -17.75 5.62
C LYS A 467 -14.69 -18.25 4.18
N PHE A 468 -15.69 -17.75 3.48
CA PHE A 468 -15.79 -17.91 2.04
C PHE A 468 -16.36 -16.65 1.40
N ASP A 469 -16.08 -16.50 0.12
CA ASP A 469 -16.69 -15.49 -0.72
C ASP A 469 -17.25 -16.14 -2.00
N VAL A 470 -18.23 -15.47 -2.58
CA VAL A 470 -18.97 -15.91 -3.77
C VAL A 470 -18.71 -14.92 -4.89
N ARG A 471 -18.25 -15.42 -6.04
CA ARG A 471 -18.06 -14.65 -7.26
C ARG A 471 -19.15 -14.98 -8.28
N TYR A 472 -19.99 -14.00 -8.57
CA TYR A 472 -20.93 -14.05 -9.68
C TYR A 472 -20.36 -13.38 -10.93
N VAL A 473 -20.68 -13.93 -12.09
CA VAL A 473 -20.35 -13.30 -13.38
C VAL A 473 -21.61 -12.59 -13.90
N VAL A 474 -21.51 -11.28 -14.10
CA VAL A 474 -22.63 -10.42 -14.53
C VAL A 474 -22.30 -9.79 -15.88
N LEU A 475 -23.15 -10.02 -16.88
CA LEU A 475 -23.10 -9.37 -18.19
C LEU A 475 -23.99 -8.14 -18.21
N LEU A 476 -23.39 -6.96 -18.34
CA LEU A 476 -24.10 -5.74 -18.73
C LEU A 476 -24.21 -5.70 -20.25
N ARG A 477 -25.43 -5.89 -20.76
CA ARG A 477 -25.71 -5.83 -22.20
C ARG A 477 -26.06 -4.42 -22.65
N SER A 478 -26.71 -3.62 -21.84
CA SER A 478 -27.18 -2.29 -22.21
C SER A 478 -27.40 -1.45 -20.97
N VAL A 479 -27.05 -0.16 -21.05
CA VAL A 479 -27.30 0.85 -20.00
C VAL A 479 -28.71 1.43 -20.16
N LYS A 480 -29.17 1.66 -21.40
CA LYS A 480 -30.49 2.25 -21.69
C LYS A 480 -31.21 1.53 -22.84
N PRO A 481 -32.22 0.68 -22.56
CA PRO A 481 -32.69 0.26 -21.23
C PRO A 481 -31.64 -0.61 -20.51
N LEU A 482 -31.61 -0.54 -19.18
CA LEU A 482 -30.71 -1.37 -18.36
C LEU A 482 -31.05 -2.85 -18.57
N THR A 483 -30.09 -3.62 -19.09
CA THR A 483 -30.24 -5.05 -19.36
C THR A 483 -29.05 -5.80 -18.80
N LEU A 484 -29.30 -6.62 -17.77
CA LEU A 484 -28.32 -7.41 -17.04
C LEU A 484 -28.64 -8.90 -17.17
N PHE A 485 -27.59 -9.71 -17.21
CA PHE A 485 -27.68 -11.15 -17.09
C PHE A 485 -26.67 -11.61 -16.04
N VAL A 486 -27.05 -12.58 -15.21
CA VAL A 486 -26.12 -13.25 -14.30
C VAL A 486 -25.89 -14.65 -14.83
N TYR A 487 -24.65 -15.12 -14.80
CA TYR A 487 -24.32 -16.49 -15.14
C TYR A 487 -24.79 -17.44 -14.04
N ASP A 488 -25.40 -18.57 -14.40
CA ASP A 488 -25.99 -19.50 -13.44
C ASP A 488 -24.93 -20.19 -12.55
N VAL A 489 -23.70 -20.29 -13.05
CA VAL A 489 -22.55 -20.84 -12.31
C VAL A 489 -21.82 -19.70 -11.61
N PHE A 490 -21.65 -19.84 -10.29
CA PHE A 490 -20.83 -18.95 -9.47
C PHE A 490 -19.65 -19.70 -8.86
N TRP A 491 -18.59 -18.96 -8.53
CA TRP A 491 -17.37 -19.52 -7.95
C TRP A 491 -17.32 -19.25 -6.47
N LEU A 492 -16.86 -20.24 -5.72
CA LEU A 492 -16.60 -20.13 -4.28
C LEU A 492 -15.11 -20.14 -4.04
N ARG A 493 -14.66 -19.31 -3.11
CA ARG A 493 -13.28 -19.34 -2.64
C ARG A 493 -13.29 -19.32 -1.12
N PHE A 494 -12.45 -20.14 -0.53
CA PHE A 494 -12.45 -20.42 0.90
C PHE A 494 -11.12 -19.98 1.53
N SER A 495 -11.19 -19.53 2.78
CA SER A 495 -10.00 -19.43 3.62
C SER A 495 -9.48 -20.83 3.99
N ASN A 496 -8.21 -20.92 4.36
CA ASN A 496 -7.55 -22.17 4.72
C ASN A 496 -7.44 -22.40 6.22
N ARG A 497 -7.77 -21.39 7.02
CA ARG A 497 -7.81 -21.49 8.49
C ARG A 497 -9.18 -21.13 9.04
N PRO A 498 -9.57 -21.71 10.19
CA PRO A 498 -10.81 -21.37 10.87
C PRO A 498 -10.87 -19.87 11.17
N PHE A 499 -12.03 -19.28 10.96
CA PHE A 499 -12.21 -17.86 11.20
C PHE A 499 -12.30 -17.53 12.69
N ALA A 500 -11.53 -16.54 13.11
CA ALA A 500 -11.67 -15.82 14.36
C ALA A 500 -11.19 -14.37 14.15
N LEU A 501 -11.48 -13.45 15.08
CA LEU A 501 -11.06 -12.03 15.01
C LEU A 501 -9.71 -11.78 15.72
N ASP A 502 -8.81 -12.75 15.60
CA ASP A 502 -7.44 -12.75 16.09
C ASP A 502 -6.46 -12.95 14.93
N ASP A 503 -5.17 -12.72 15.17
CA ASP A 503 -4.10 -12.85 14.16
C ASP A 503 -4.46 -12.15 12.84
N LEU A 504 -4.77 -10.84 12.91
CA LEU A 504 -5.27 -10.07 11.76
C LEU A 504 -4.31 -10.01 10.56
N ASP A 505 -3.04 -10.37 10.80
CA ASP A 505 -1.97 -10.52 9.82
C ASP A 505 -1.88 -11.93 9.19
N ASP A 506 -2.67 -12.91 9.65
CA ASP A 506 -2.79 -14.23 9.05
C ASP A 506 -3.64 -14.19 7.77
N TYR A 507 -2.94 -14.18 6.63
CA TYR A 507 -3.57 -14.13 5.31
C TYR A 507 -4.54 -15.30 5.08
N GLU A 508 -4.15 -16.52 5.44
CA GLU A 508 -4.91 -17.75 5.20
C GLU A 508 -6.17 -17.85 6.07
N LYS A 509 -6.26 -17.07 7.15
CA LYS A 509 -7.42 -16.93 8.02
C LYS A 509 -8.42 -15.91 7.51
N HIS A 510 -7.95 -14.77 7.00
CA HIS A 510 -8.83 -13.63 6.73
C HIS A 510 -9.15 -13.39 5.26
N PHE A 511 -8.33 -13.88 4.34
CA PHE A 511 -8.55 -13.80 2.91
C PHE A 511 -9.00 -15.15 2.37
N THR A 512 -9.73 -15.13 1.26
CA THR A 512 -10.30 -16.32 0.62
C THR A 512 -9.61 -16.63 -0.71
N VAL A 513 -8.67 -15.78 -1.14
CA VAL A 513 -8.05 -15.84 -2.46
C VAL A 513 -6.66 -16.47 -2.33
N MET A 514 -6.60 -17.79 -2.53
CA MET A 514 -5.38 -18.59 -2.33
C MET A 514 -4.60 -18.88 -3.62
N ASN A 515 -5.10 -18.45 -4.78
CA ASN A 515 -4.58 -18.83 -6.09
C ASN A 515 -3.32 -18.08 -6.55
N TYR A 516 -2.70 -17.26 -5.68
CA TYR A 516 -1.51 -16.48 -6.01
C TYR A 516 -0.23 -17.02 -5.36
N ASP A 517 -0.37 -17.89 -4.35
CA ASP A 517 0.76 -18.60 -3.77
C ASP A 517 0.68 -20.06 -4.22
N PRO A 518 1.65 -20.53 -5.04
CA PRO A 518 1.65 -21.91 -5.53
C PRO A 518 1.83 -22.95 -4.41
N GLU A 519 2.31 -22.54 -3.24
CA GLU A 519 2.50 -23.41 -2.07
C GLU A 519 1.21 -23.55 -1.24
N VAL A 520 0.22 -22.67 -1.46
CA VAL A 520 -1.03 -22.65 -0.71
C VAL A 520 -2.12 -23.43 -1.44
N VAL A 521 -2.83 -24.27 -0.70
CA VAL A 521 -3.91 -25.09 -1.28
C VAL A 521 -5.13 -24.22 -1.61
N LEU A 522 -5.54 -24.22 -2.87
CA LEU A 522 -6.80 -23.63 -3.31
C LEU A 522 -7.93 -24.67 -3.24
N LYS A 523 -8.83 -24.53 -2.26
CA LYS A 523 -10.07 -25.33 -2.23
C LYS A 523 -11.10 -24.72 -3.18
N GLN A 524 -11.53 -25.50 -4.17
CA GLN A 524 -12.67 -25.17 -5.02
C GLN A 524 -13.81 -26.14 -4.73
N VAL A 525 -15.00 -25.59 -4.53
CA VAL A 525 -16.26 -26.34 -4.42
C VAL A 525 -17.16 -25.80 -5.52
N HIS A 526 -17.75 -26.68 -6.31
CA HIS A 526 -18.66 -26.26 -7.38
C HIS A 526 -20.01 -25.87 -6.77
N TYR A 527 -20.75 -24.97 -7.44
CA TYR A 527 -21.96 -24.38 -6.86
C TYR A 527 -23.06 -25.41 -6.55
N ASP A 528 -23.19 -26.45 -7.37
CA ASP A 528 -24.20 -27.50 -7.21
C ASP A 528 -23.87 -28.50 -6.08
N GLU A 529 -22.59 -28.62 -5.70
CA GLU A 529 -22.13 -29.32 -4.51
C GLU A 529 -22.27 -28.44 -3.25
N PHE A 530 -21.99 -27.15 -3.39
CA PHE A 530 -22.07 -26.20 -2.27
C PHE A 530 -23.48 -25.99 -1.77
N ILE A 531 -24.46 -25.82 -2.68
CA ILE A 531 -25.84 -25.49 -2.29
C ILE A 531 -26.43 -26.54 -1.33
N PRO A 532 -26.39 -27.85 -1.63
CA PRO A 532 -26.87 -28.88 -0.71
C PRO A 532 -26.18 -28.87 0.65
N GLU A 533 -24.85 -28.69 0.70
CA GLU A 533 -24.12 -28.65 1.97
C GLU A 533 -24.40 -27.37 2.76
N PHE A 534 -24.55 -26.24 2.08
CA PHE A 534 -24.96 -24.97 2.69
C PHE A 534 -26.36 -25.10 3.30
N GLU A 535 -27.33 -25.61 2.54
CA GLU A 535 -28.72 -25.77 3.02
C GLU A 535 -28.82 -26.84 4.12
N LYS A 536 -27.96 -27.85 4.12
CA LYS A 536 -27.84 -28.81 5.22
C LYS A 536 -27.26 -28.17 6.48
N GLN A 537 -26.26 -27.29 6.35
CA GLN A 537 -25.67 -26.55 7.46
C GLN A 537 -26.63 -25.45 7.98
N TYR A 538 -27.40 -24.84 7.09
CA TYR A 538 -28.29 -23.70 7.34
C TYR A 538 -29.70 -23.93 6.77
N PRO A 539 -30.49 -24.87 7.34
CA PRO A 539 -31.78 -25.29 6.78
C PRO A 539 -32.86 -24.19 6.76
N GLU A 540 -32.71 -23.16 7.59
CA GLU A 540 -33.60 -21.99 7.65
C GLU A 540 -33.37 -21.03 6.45
N PHE A 541 -32.27 -21.19 5.70
CA PHE A 541 -31.86 -20.26 4.64
C PHE A 541 -31.68 -20.98 3.29
N PRO A 542 -32.78 -21.33 2.59
CA PRO A 542 -32.69 -21.88 1.24
C PRO A 542 -31.87 -20.96 0.33
N TRP A 543 -30.90 -21.53 -0.40
CA TRP A 543 -29.97 -20.73 -1.20
C TRP A 543 -30.68 -19.88 -2.24
N LYS A 544 -31.79 -20.39 -2.79
CA LYS A 544 -32.63 -19.64 -3.74
C LYS A 544 -33.11 -18.29 -3.18
N SER A 545 -33.43 -18.22 -1.89
CA SER A 545 -33.84 -16.98 -1.23
C SER A 545 -32.66 -16.03 -1.06
N VAL A 546 -31.53 -16.56 -0.56
CA VAL A 546 -30.27 -15.80 -0.41
C VAL A 546 -29.83 -15.22 -1.76
N GLN A 547 -29.87 -16.03 -2.81
CA GLN A 547 -29.54 -15.62 -4.17
C GLN A 547 -30.49 -14.54 -4.72
N GLY A 548 -31.77 -14.58 -4.34
CA GLY A 548 -32.74 -13.53 -4.65
C GLY A 548 -32.32 -12.17 -4.09
N GLU A 549 -31.87 -12.13 -2.83
CA GLU A 549 -31.36 -10.90 -2.19
C GLU A 549 -30.05 -10.42 -2.82
N ILE A 550 -29.14 -11.34 -3.17
CA ILE A 550 -27.92 -11.02 -3.91
C ILE A 550 -28.27 -10.34 -5.25
N PHE A 551 -29.22 -10.89 -6.01
CA PHE A 551 -29.62 -10.33 -7.30
C PHE A 551 -30.34 -8.99 -7.16
N GLN A 552 -31.06 -8.76 -6.07
CA GLN A 552 -31.61 -7.45 -5.74
C GLN A 552 -30.50 -6.42 -5.51
N ALA A 553 -29.46 -6.76 -4.75
CA ALA A 553 -28.30 -5.88 -4.54
C ALA A 553 -27.57 -5.56 -5.86
N PHE A 554 -27.37 -6.56 -6.73
CA PHE A 554 -26.79 -6.33 -8.07
C PHE A 554 -27.66 -5.40 -8.90
N THR A 555 -28.98 -5.60 -8.88
CA THR A 555 -29.91 -4.77 -9.63
C THR A 555 -29.83 -3.30 -9.17
N GLU A 556 -29.86 -3.06 -7.86
CA GLU A 556 -29.75 -1.71 -7.30
C GLU A 556 -28.40 -1.05 -7.62
N LEU A 557 -27.29 -1.79 -7.48
CA LEU A 557 -25.95 -1.30 -7.83
C LEU A 557 -25.88 -0.79 -9.28
N PHE A 558 -26.33 -1.61 -10.23
CA PHE A 558 -26.28 -1.22 -11.65
C PHE A 558 -27.31 -0.14 -11.99
N GLN A 559 -28.45 -0.08 -11.29
CA GLN A 559 -29.39 1.04 -11.43
C GLN A 559 -28.75 2.36 -11.01
N VAL A 560 -28.07 2.42 -9.86
CA VAL A 560 -27.43 3.66 -9.41
C VAL A 560 -26.20 4.03 -10.23
N ALA A 561 -25.47 3.05 -10.75
CA ALA A 561 -24.36 3.27 -11.68
C ALA A 561 -24.84 3.88 -13.02
N CYS A 562 -26.07 3.59 -13.44
CA CYS A 562 -26.68 4.09 -14.67
C CYS A 562 -27.62 5.30 -14.45
N ALA A 563 -27.80 5.77 -13.22
CA ALA A 563 -28.84 6.74 -12.87
C ALA A 563 -28.55 8.17 -13.35
N LYS A 564 -27.28 8.52 -13.59
CA LYS A 564 -26.82 9.85 -14.01
C LYS A 564 -26.13 9.79 -15.38
N PRO A 565 -26.10 10.89 -16.15
CA PRO A 565 -25.32 10.94 -17.39
C PRO A 565 -23.81 10.84 -17.11
N PRO A 566 -23.00 10.42 -18.10
CA PRO A 566 -21.54 10.44 -17.96
C PRO A 566 -21.01 11.87 -17.75
N PRO A 567 -19.93 12.05 -16.95
CA PRO A 567 -19.13 11.01 -16.32
C PRO A 567 -19.64 10.52 -14.95
N LEU A 568 -20.79 11.00 -14.48
CA LEU A 568 -21.34 10.61 -13.18
C LEU A 568 -21.99 9.22 -13.18
N GLY A 569 -22.42 8.73 -14.34
CA GLY A 569 -22.89 7.37 -14.53
C GLY A 569 -22.23 6.72 -15.74
N LEU A 570 -22.48 5.42 -15.89
CA LEU A 570 -22.05 4.67 -17.06
C LEU A 570 -22.58 5.33 -18.34
N CYS A 571 -21.71 5.49 -19.33
CA CYS A 571 -22.12 6.05 -20.61
C CYS A 571 -22.94 5.03 -21.39
N ASP A 572 -24.13 5.42 -21.84
CA ASP A 572 -24.87 4.64 -22.82
C ASP A 572 -24.13 4.65 -24.15
N TYR A 573 -23.58 3.51 -24.53
CA TYR A 573 -22.90 3.31 -25.81
C TYR A 573 -23.40 2.01 -26.44
N PRO A 574 -24.22 2.06 -27.52
CA PRO A 574 -24.88 0.89 -28.08
C PRO A 574 -23.96 -0.27 -28.48
N SER A 575 -22.71 0.05 -28.80
CA SER A 575 -21.67 -0.90 -29.19
C SER A 575 -20.97 -1.59 -28.01
N SER A 576 -21.16 -1.13 -26.78
CA SER A 576 -20.52 -1.70 -25.59
C SER A 576 -21.30 -2.85 -24.98
N ARG A 577 -20.58 -3.90 -24.59
CA ARG A 577 -21.03 -4.97 -23.70
C ARG A 577 -19.92 -5.19 -22.68
N ALA A 578 -20.22 -5.52 -21.43
CA ALA A 578 -19.16 -5.79 -20.46
C ALA A 578 -19.53 -6.93 -19.53
N VAL A 579 -18.53 -7.71 -19.15
CA VAL A 579 -18.65 -8.79 -18.18
C VAL A 579 -17.92 -8.38 -16.91
N TYR A 580 -18.63 -8.40 -15.79
CA TYR A 580 -18.12 -8.07 -14.47
C TYR A 580 -18.05 -9.34 -13.61
N ALA A 581 -16.97 -9.46 -12.85
CA ALA A 581 -16.91 -10.39 -11.72
C ALA A 581 -17.31 -9.62 -10.46
N VAL A 582 -18.39 -10.05 -9.82
CA VAL A 582 -18.95 -9.41 -8.65
C VAL A 582 -18.73 -10.34 -7.46
N ASP A 583 -17.87 -9.92 -6.53
CA ASP A 583 -17.57 -10.74 -5.37
C ASP A 583 -18.36 -10.25 -4.17
N LEU A 584 -18.79 -11.20 -3.36
CA LEU A 584 -19.49 -10.91 -2.13
C LEU A 584 -19.12 -11.90 -1.05
N MET A 585 -19.17 -11.45 0.20
CA MET A 585 -19.27 -12.37 1.33
C MET A 585 -20.72 -12.37 1.81
N LEU A 586 -21.06 -13.25 2.73
CA LEU A 586 -22.33 -13.19 3.46
C LEU A 586 -22.02 -12.85 4.92
N LYS A 587 -22.88 -12.05 5.56
CA LYS A 587 -22.77 -11.72 6.99
C LYS A 587 -24.09 -11.95 7.72
N TRP A 588 -23.98 -12.22 9.01
CA TRP A 588 -25.11 -12.16 9.93
C TRP A 588 -25.37 -10.71 10.32
N ASP A 589 -26.63 -10.31 10.38
CA ASP A 589 -27.01 -9.03 10.98
C ASP A 589 -27.10 -9.17 12.51
N ASN A 590 -26.26 -8.43 13.23
CA ASN A 590 -26.40 -8.31 14.68
C ASN A 590 -27.51 -7.30 15.00
N ARG A 591 -28.69 -7.77 15.39
CA ARG A 591 -29.63 -6.96 16.17
C ARG A 591 -29.12 -6.82 17.61
N PRO A 592 -29.47 -5.73 18.31
CA PRO A 592 -28.90 -5.37 19.61
C PRO A 592 -29.47 -6.21 20.78
N ASP A 593 -29.40 -7.54 20.68
CA ASP A 593 -29.63 -8.43 21.81
C ASP A 593 -28.34 -9.22 22.03
N GLY A 594 -27.52 -8.73 22.96
CA GLY A 594 -26.25 -9.33 23.30
C GLY A 594 -26.45 -10.68 23.97
N GLU A 595 -25.90 -11.73 23.38
CA GLU A 595 -25.20 -12.83 24.06
C GLU A 595 -24.52 -13.73 23.01
N GLY A 596 -23.27 -14.12 23.28
CA GLY A 596 -22.37 -14.82 22.36
C GLY A 596 -22.75 -16.29 22.10
N ALA A 597 -23.87 -16.52 21.43
CA ALA A 597 -24.21 -17.76 20.74
C ALA A 597 -24.71 -17.42 19.32
N PRO A 598 -24.51 -18.27 18.29
CA PRO A 598 -25.12 -18.04 16.98
C PRO A 598 -26.64 -17.98 17.17
N PRO A 599 -27.29 -16.82 16.96
CA PRO A 599 -28.70 -16.71 17.26
C PRO A 599 -29.52 -17.39 16.14
N PRO A 600 -30.63 -18.06 16.50
CA PRO A 600 -31.59 -18.50 15.51
C PRO A 600 -32.27 -17.25 14.92
N CYS A 601 -32.32 -17.16 13.59
CA CYS A 601 -33.09 -16.19 12.81
C CYS A 601 -32.54 -14.75 12.77
N ASN A 602 -31.37 -14.53 12.14
CA ASN A 602 -30.97 -13.21 11.63
C ASN A 602 -30.94 -13.21 10.09
N PRO A 603 -31.32 -12.09 9.43
CA PRO A 603 -31.20 -11.96 7.97
C PRO A 603 -29.73 -12.01 7.55
N ILE A 604 -29.48 -12.59 6.37
CA ILE A 604 -28.15 -12.70 5.77
C ILE A 604 -27.99 -11.53 4.80
N HIS A 605 -26.96 -10.70 4.98
CA HIS A 605 -26.63 -9.66 4.01
C HIS A 605 -25.36 -9.98 3.23
N ALA A 606 -25.36 -9.62 1.94
CA ALA A 606 -24.25 -9.82 1.01
C ALA A 606 -23.41 -8.54 0.84
N PRO A 607 -22.32 -8.33 1.58
CA PRO A 607 -21.30 -7.31 1.31
C PRO A 607 -20.67 -7.49 -0.08
N LEU A 608 -20.87 -6.50 -0.95
CA LEU A 608 -20.17 -6.40 -2.23
C LEU A 608 -18.70 -6.01 -2.03
N HIS A 609 -17.78 -6.88 -2.47
CA HIS A 609 -16.36 -6.57 -2.62
C HIS A 609 -15.97 -6.71 -4.09
N LEU A 610 -15.29 -5.70 -4.64
CA LEU A 610 -14.82 -5.73 -6.02
C LEU A 610 -13.29 -5.88 -6.06
N PRO A 611 -12.80 -7.08 -6.36
CA PRO A 611 -11.56 -7.28 -7.10
C PRO A 611 -11.83 -7.05 -8.59
N LYS A 612 -10.88 -6.40 -9.26
CA LYS A 612 -10.88 -6.32 -10.73
C LYS A 612 -10.88 -7.71 -11.34
N ALA A 613 -11.38 -7.77 -12.57
CA ALA A 613 -11.19 -8.89 -13.46
C ALA A 613 -9.68 -9.14 -13.64
N ASP A 614 -9.17 -10.20 -13.01
CA ASP A 614 -7.90 -10.81 -13.36
C ASP A 614 -8.07 -12.34 -13.33
N HIS A 615 -7.41 -12.95 -14.31
CA HIS A 615 -7.38 -14.34 -14.75
C HIS A 615 -8.17 -15.43 -13.99
N PRO A 616 -8.85 -16.34 -14.72
CA PRO A 616 -9.16 -17.66 -14.19
C PRO A 616 -7.85 -18.44 -14.02
N ALA A 617 -7.29 -18.43 -12.81
CA ALA A 617 -6.31 -19.43 -12.41
C ALA A 617 -7.06 -20.76 -12.19
N LEU A 618 -7.04 -21.57 -13.26
CA LEU A 618 -7.00 -23.04 -13.29
C LEU A 618 -7.84 -23.81 -12.26
N ALA A 619 -8.90 -24.46 -12.76
CA ALA A 619 -9.12 -25.87 -12.47
C ALA A 619 -8.77 -26.65 -13.74
N VAL A 620 -7.67 -27.40 -13.71
CA VAL A 620 -7.39 -28.41 -14.74
C VAL A 620 -8.08 -29.70 -14.31
N PRO A 621 -8.93 -30.34 -15.14
CA PRO A 621 -9.40 -31.68 -14.85
C PRO A 621 -8.21 -32.64 -14.88
N ALA A 622 -8.05 -33.45 -13.83
CA ALA A 622 -6.97 -34.43 -13.73
C ALA A 622 -6.88 -35.34 -14.97
N PRO A 623 -5.72 -35.50 -15.61
CA PRO A 623 -5.52 -36.55 -16.61
C PRO A 623 -5.34 -37.92 -15.92
N PRO A 624 -5.74 -39.03 -16.56
CA PRO A 624 -5.61 -40.36 -15.97
C PRO A 624 -4.14 -40.80 -15.86
N PRO A 625 -3.82 -41.76 -14.96
CA PRO A 625 -2.45 -42.04 -14.58
C PRO A 625 -1.69 -42.76 -15.70
N GLY A 626 -0.53 -42.21 -16.07
CA GLY A 626 0.41 -42.82 -16.99
C GLY A 626 1.83 -42.35 -16.68
N ASP A 627 2.69 -43.31 -16.37
CA ASP A 627 4.08 -43.15 -15.95
C ASP A 627 4.90 -42.24 -16.88
N ARG A 628 5.73 -41.36 -16.29
CA ARG A 628 7.03 -40.95 -16.85
C ARG A 628 7.90 -40.15 -15.87
N GLU A 629 9.18 -40.46 -15.99
CA GLU A 629 10.31 -40.14 -15.12
C GLU A 629 10.64 -38.64 -15.01
N ALA A 630 11.10 -38.24 -13.83
CA ALA A 630 11.55 -36.89 -13.50
C ALA A 630 13.00 -36.64 -13.95
N SER A 631 13.24 -35.48 -14.55
CA SER A 631 14.56 -34.85 -14.71
C SER A 631 14.53 -33.47 -14.02
N PRO A 632 15.54 -33.09 -13.22
CA PRO A 632 15.50 -31.83 -12.48
C PRO A 632 16.04 -30.66 -13.32
N LEU A 633 15.35 -29.52 -13.27
CA LEU A 633 15.85 -28.21 -13.68
C LEU A 633 15.62 -27.20 -12.54
N PRO A 634 16.45 -26.14 -12.45
CA PRO A 634 16.76 -25.47 -11.19
C PRO A 634 15.77 -24.36 -10.81
N SER A 635 15.61 -24.17 -9.51
CA SER A 635 14.79 -23.15 -8.85
C SER A 635 15.33 -21.72 -9.06
N PRO A 636 14.48 -20.70 -9.26
CA PRO A 636 14.87 -19.29 -9.13
C PRO A 636 14.93 -18.91 -7.63
N GLY A 637 16.05 -18.29 -7.23
CA GLY A 637 16.33 -17.94 -5.84
C GLY A 637 15.45 -16.81 -5.28
N GLN A 638 14.93 -17.04 -4.07
CA GLN A 638 14.43 -16.02 -3.16
C GLN A 638 15.58 -15.10 -2.74
N GLY A 639 15.50 -13.83 -3.11
CA GLY A 639 16.40 -12.78 -2.64
C GLY A 639 15.95 -12.25 -1.29
N CYS A 640 16.26 -12.96 -0.21
CA CYS A 640 16.35 -12.35 1.11
C CYS A 640 17.59 -11.46 1.14
N ILE A 641 17.43 -10.15 1.26
CA ILE A 641 18.55 -9.26 1.60
C ILE A 641 18.77 -9.43 3.11
N ASP A 642 19.57 -10.43 3.46
CA ASP A 642 20.11 -10.59 4.81
C ASP A 642 21.14 -9.47 5.05
N TYR A 643 20.79 -8.51 5.92
CA TYR A 643 21.77 -7.56 6.46
C TYR A 643 22.66 -8.29 7.49
N PRO A 644 23.99 -8.32 7.33
CA PRO A 644 24.87 -8.84 8.36
C PRO A 644 24.93 -7.84 9.52
N LEU A 645 24.36 -8.23 10.67
CA LEU A 645 24.49 -7.55 11.97
C LEU A 645 25.93 -7.49 12.54
N SER A 646 26.97 -7.70 11.72
CA SER A 646 28.35 -7.92 12.18
C SER A 646 29.33 -6.76 11.98
N LYS A 647 28.85 -5.51 11.86
CA LYS A 647 29.69 -4.31 11.85
C LYS A 647 29.22 -3.21 12.80
N PHE A 648 28.88 -3.56 14.04
CA PHE A 648 28.55 -2.57 15.07
C PHE A 648 29.30 -2.88 16.37
N THR A 649 30.53 -2.38 16.48
CA THR A 649 31.24 -2.14 17.75
C THR A 649 32.49 -1.31 17.44
N ARG A 650 32.33 0.00 17.26
CA ARG A 650 33.39 1.00 17.50
C ARG A 650 32.77 2.38 17.45
N GLY A 651 32.51 2.96 18.62
CA GLY A 651 32.09 4.36 18.71
C GLY A 651 31.13 4.68 19.86
N SER A 652 31.36 4.18 21.07
CA SER A 652 30.67 4.70 22.26
C SER A 652 31.60 4.64 23.47
N GLY A 653 32.61 5.50 23.47
CA GLY A 653 33.45 5.76 24.64
C GLY A 653 32.88 6.93 25.42
N LEU A 654 31.86 6.69 26.26
CA LEU A 654 31.49 7.61 27.34
C LEU A 654 32.09 7.07 28.63
N GLY A 655 33.06 7.81 29.17
CA GLY A 655 33.82 7.44 30.35
C GLY A 655 32.97 7.40 31.61
N ARG A 656 33.08 6.29 32.35
CA ARG A 656 32.83 6.26 33.79
C ARG A 656 34.08 5.73 34.49
N THR A 657 34.63 6.55 35.37
CA THR A 657 35.78 6.24 36.23
C THR A 657 35.38 5.21 37.31
N PRO A 658 36.24 4.25 37.72
CA PRO A 658 35.83 3.07 38.48
C PRO A 658 36.11 3.16 39.99
N LEU A 659 35.26 2.50 40.78
CA LEU A 659 35.53 2.04 42.15
C LEU A 659 35.65 0.52 42.13
N GLY A 660 36.77 -0.01 42.62
CA GLY A 660 37.21 -1.38 42.36
C GLY A 660 36.99 -2.41 43.46
N ALA A 661 37.33 -3.66 43.11
CA ALA A 661 37.86 -4.77 43.92
C ALA A 661 37.83 -6.03 43.00
N ALA A 662 38.97 -6.58 42.56
CA ALA A 662 39.67 -7.75 43.15
C ALA A 662 38.78 -9.04 43.08
N THR A 663 39.13 -10.17 42.45
CA THR A 663 40.41 -10.91 42.32
C THR A 663 40.27 -12.11 41.33
N SER A 664 41.41 -12.51 40.71
CA SER A 664 41.84 -13.87 40.28
C SER A 664 40.99 -14.65 39.23
N ARG A 665 41.52 -15.47 38.31
CA ARG A 665 42.85 -16.04 37.99
C ARG A 665 42.79 -16.71 36.60
N GLU A 666 43.94 -16.81 35.93
CA GLU A 666 44.43 -17.87 34.99
C GLU A 666 43.59 -18.15 33.71
N GLY A 667 44.06 -17.91 32.47
CA GLY A 667 45.21 -18.52 31.79
C GLY A 667 44.68 -19.58 30.79
N GLN A 668 44.78 -19.44 29.46
CA GLN A 668 45.96 -19.79 28.66
C GLN A 668 45.71 -19.43 27.18
N ARG A 669 46.74 -18.90 26.51
CA ARG A 669 46.90 -18.85 25.06
C ARG A 669 47.28 -20.24 24.54
N LEU A 670 46.92 -20.56 23.29
CA LEU A 670 47.78 -21.25 22.31
C LEU A 670 47.15 -21.18 20.89
N ARG A 671 47.96 -20.73 19.93
CA ARG A 671 47.94 -20.97 18.47
C ARG A 671 49.37 -21.46 18.11
N PRO A 672 49.73 -21.88 16.88
CA PRO A 672 48.95 -22.35 15.71
C PRO A 672 49.54 -23.69 15.15
N CYS A 673 48.96 -24.25 14.09
CA CYS A 673 49.73 -24.98 13.07
C CYS A 673 49.05 -24.94 11.70
N GLN A 674 49.87 -24.64 10.69
CA GLN A 674 49.60 -24.76 9.26
C GLN A 674 49.74 -26.22 8.82
N ASP A 675 49.04 -26.64 7.77
CA ASP A 675 49.67 -27.46 6.74
C ASP A 675 48.92 -27.46 5.39
N ARG A 676 49.73 -27.61 4.34
CA ARG A 676 49.43 -27.60 2.90
C ARG A 676 48.69 -28.86 2.43
N ALA A 677 47.95 -28.74 1.33
CA ALA A 677 47.99 -29.69 0.21
C ALA A 677 47.35 -29.07 -1.04
N GLN A 678 47.68 -29.64 -2.21
CA GLN A 678 47.79 -29.01 -3.52
C GLN A 678 47.06 -29.87 -4.57
N GLU A 679 46.98 -29.35 -5.81
CA GLU A 679 46.52 -30.00 -7.07
C GLU A 679 45.00 -29.97 -7.34
N GLY A 680 44.50 -29.67 -8.54
CA GLY A 680 45.13 -29.30 -9.81
C GLY A 680 44.10 -29.23 -10.96
N LYS A 681 44.50 -28.50 -12.00
CA LYS A 681 44.23 -28.69 -13.43
C LYS A 681 42.90 -28.30 -14.11
N ASP A 682 43.13 -27.53 -15.18
CA ASP A 682 42.53 -27.57 -16.52
C ASP A 682 41.43 -26.57 -16.94
N ARG A 683 41.92 -25.59 -17.72
CA ARG A 683 41.31 -24.76 -18.78
C ARG A 683 40.71 -25.64 -19.91
N PRO A 684 39.79 -25.17 -20.81
CA PRO A 684 40.05 -23.99 -21.65
C PRO A 684 38.87 -23.13 -22.19
N HIS A 685 39.28 -21.92 -22.61
CA HIS A 685 38.84 -21.02 -23.71
C HIS A 685 37.46 -21.18 -24.39
N ALA A 686 36.74 -20.06 -24.50
CA ALA A 686 36.26 -19.54 -25.80
C ALA A 686 35.91 -18.03 -25.74
N LEU A 687 36.44 -17.28 -26.71
CA LEU A 687 36.11 -15.91 -27.05
C LEU A 687 34.79 -15.85 -27.85
N ALA A 688 33.96 -14.84 -27.63
CA ALA A 688 33.10 -14.29 -28.69
C ALA A 688 32.74 -12.83 -28.41
N ARG A 689 33.22 -11.95 -29.30
CA ARG A 689 32.87 -10.53 -29.40
C ARG A 689 31.44 -10.35 -29.91
N ARG A 690 30.73 -9.32 -29.45
CA ARG A 690 29.64 -8.66 -30.20
C ARG A 690 29.65 -7.13 -29.96
N PRO A 691 29.13 -6.35 -30.93
CA PRO A 691 29.48 -4.96 -31.14
C PRO A 691 28.53 -3.98 -30.43
N GLY A 692 29.04 -2.79 -30.12
CA GLY A 692 28.30 -1.73 -29.45
C GLY A 692 27.30 -0.99 -30.34
N PRO A 693 26.37 -0.20 -29.74
CA PRO A 693 25.48 0.68 -30.47
C PRO A 693 25.98 2.14 -30.47
N SER A 694 25.79 2.80 -31.61
CA SER A 694 25.96 4.24 -31.85
C SER A 694 24.86 5.08 -31.17
N PRO A 695 25.06 6.39 -30.93
CA PRO A 695 24.28 7.19 -29.99
C PRO A 695 22.98 7.77 -30.57
N PRO A 696 22.02 8.19 -29.73
CA PRO A 696 20.79 8.84 -30.18
C PRO A 696 20.97 10.33 -30.46
N LEU A 697 20.21 10.79 -31.44
CA LEU A 697 20.06 12.17 -31.92
C LEU A 697 19.32 13.05 -30.90
N ARG A 698 19.76 14.30 -30.74
CA ARG A 698 19.07 15.38 -30.01
C ARG A 698 17.75 15.78 -30.68
N PRO A 699 16.71 16.16 -29.93
CA PRO A 699 15.74 17.13 -30.39
C PRO A 699 16.13 18.55 -29.93
N ALA A 700 15.94 19.49 -30.85
CA ALA A 700 16.20 20.91 -30.70
C ALA A 700 15.19 21.60 -29.77
N SER A 701 15.70 22.61 -29.09
CA SER A 701 15.01 23.64 -28.34
C SER A 701 14.18 24.58 -29.24
N CYS A 702 13.05 25.07 -28.72
CA CYS A 702 12.51 26.39 -29.05
C CYS A 702 11.94 27.07 -27.79
N PRO A 703 12.06 28.42 -27.64
CA PRO A 703 11.78 29.17 -26.41
C PRO A 703 10.40 29.89 -26.45
N PRO A 704 10.01 30.62 -25.37
CA PRO A 704 8.62 30.97 -25.02
C PRO A 704 8.24 32.41 -25.39
N ASP A 705 6.93 32.71 -25.33
CA ASP A 705 6.28 34.04 -25.18
C ASP A 705 4.75 33.78 -25.27
N LEU A 706 3.80 34.32 -24.50
CA LEU A 706 3.62 35.61 -23.85
C LEU A 706 2.53 35.50 -22.75
N ALA A 707 2.71 36.22 -21.64
CA ALA A 707 1.63 36.64 -20.73
C ALA A 707 0.81 37.80 -21.35
N PRO A 708 -0.42 38.08 -20.88
CA PRO A 708 -0.61 39.05 -19.79
C PRO A 708 -1.66 38.56 -18.76
N GLY A 709 -1.70 38.98 -17.50
CA GLY A 709 -1.68 40.35 -16.99
C GLY A 709 -3.03 40.63 -16.30
N THR A 710 -2.98 40.68 -14.97
CA THR A 710 -3.98 41.05 -13.95
C THR A 710 -5.05 42.10 -14.31
N GLY A 711 -6.26 41.92 -13.76
CA GLY A 711 -7.26 43.00 -13.67
C GLY A 711 -8.52 42.62 -12.88
N VAL A 712 -8.62 43.14 -11.66
CA VAL A 712 -9.73 43.06 -10.70
C VAL A 712 -10.97 43.82 -11.19
N GLY A 713 -12.18 43.33 -10.89
CA GLY A 713 -13.42 44.11 -11.11
C GLY A 713 -14.71 43.42 -10.65
N VAL A 714 -15.23 43.88 -9.52
CA VAL A 714 -16.50 43.53 -8.86
C VAL A 714 -17.72 43.87 -9.74
N GLY A 715 -18.78 43.04 -9.73
CA GLY A 715 -20.05 43.38 -10.38
C GLY A 715 -21.17 42.35 -10.21
N VAL A 716 -22.09 42.66 -9.31
CA VAL A 716 -23.33 41.97 -8.91
C VAL A 716 -24.36 41.85 -10.06
N THR A 717 -24.97 40.65 -10.22
CA THR A 717 -26.30 40.14 -10.73
C THR A 717 -27.32 41.05 -11.50
N PRO A 718 -28.47 40.54 -12.04
CA PRO A 718 -28.91 39.17 -12.46
C PRO A 718 -29.61 39.07 -13.86
N GLY A 719 -29.67 37.83 -14.41
CA GLY A 719 -30.78 37.22 -15.20
C GLY A 719 -31.15 37.78 -16.59
N PRO A 720 -31.91 37.05 -17.42
CA PRO A 720 -32.55 35.73 -17.23
C PRO A 720 -31.81 34.54 -17.87
#